data_AF-A0A0J0UVZ8-F1
#
_entry.id   AF-A0A0J0UVZ8-F1
#
_cell.length_a   1.000
_cell.length_b   1.000
_cell.length_c   1.000
_cell.angle_alpha   90.00
_cell.angle_beta   90.00
_cell.angle_gamma   90.00
#
_symmetry.space_group_name_H-M   'P 1'
#
loop_
_entity.id
_entity.type
_entity.pdbx_description
1 polymer ?
#
loop_
_entity_poly.entity_id
_entity_poly.type
_entity_poly.pdbx_seq_one_letter_code
_entity_poly.pdbx_strand_id
1 'polypeptide(L)'
;MGELPHARTSWRAARLAELEGMRCAGLDPYPGRFDATTSISQLRAQFVDLPASAETEEQFSFTGRVVLLRDHGGIWFVTLESGGAKLQLMCDSHPRLEPPRRGDLIGVTGLIVASRTGELSVRVQEFELLSASLVAPGDKSGRPRSVEYRSRYREADLMENLQSRTVFTMRSEAISGIRVALEARGFLEVETPVFAADAGGATARPFVTRHNALGQDLMMRIAPELFLKRLVIGGMDRVFELGRVFRNEGMSAKHNPEFTMLEVYQAYADYTDMMELVQHVVVEAALASLGSTTVRIPSGQQIDLALPWRRASMSDLVFEHTGERIEARMELGQARAALGRLGLGFNEVWGSGRCLVAVFEDRVEANLISPTIVTGHPVETSPLARHCRTDPSLTERFEVIVGGMELANAYSELNDPVEQRERFMSERSRAQAAGEDTLLSSSLDQRYVEALERGLPPTGGLGIGIDRLVMLLTNSSSIRDVILFPTMRSPHTDTRAATGRSDLVPTAPLPTATAPGAQVAAVRLSGLVRVVAMLTSLVGVLTMLSAVPAISARTLLLDELISPLPLVLDTAVLSVGFGSCMVLLSGQLLRGKRRAWNLALVLFVLSAGFSVARGGEGVALTASLTMIVILLLTRSEFTGLADPPSLLRVARSIPRFLLLVYLYGFLALWAQQGTLSPSMNLSDSSWAITVGLVGGEQPYEYSGRFARLFPASLEVLGALGLLLLLWLLLRPAVRGRVGEGRERAAAMVEQFGWDTLAPFACRDDKSYFFSSDGLAMVAYGYLGGFALVSGDPIGEDASIPLVVDEFILHCQHHGWQPAFLAAREVDVPLYAERGFRSFYLGDEAILDCRTFSLEAEGMAPVRQAVRRAEKAHRFELMAEESASPALVSALNQISLLWRKGEDERGYTMSMSSDVSAVGSNRLLAVAWQINSDGSEEPAGFLRLVPTSAVTDRFAPGQTLDLMRRRPDAANGLTEYLIAHTVQDLRELGVVRLSLNFAAFGRLLDNDVQLTRGNRFLRKLVDLLNPYYQIRALRDFNEKFQPTWLPRVLIYADPADLPKVGLRYAWLEGIVSIPIIGRLLSGPTEVVEGEAT
;
A
#
# COMPACT_ATOMS: atom_id res chain seq x y z
N MET A 1 18.75 0.30 29.59
CA MET A 1 17.85 0.38 30.76
C MET A 1 16.91 1.54 30.52
N GLY A 2 15.64 1.25 30.18
CA GLY A 2 14.61 2.25 29.99
C GLY A 2 13.98 2.60 31.34
N GLU A 3 13.91 3.88 31.67
CA GLU A 3 13.11 4.35 32.81
C GLU A 3 11.63 3.99 32.58
N LEU A 4 10.98 3.50 33.64
CA LEU A 4 9.61 3.03 33.67
C LEU A 4 8.61 4.07 33.11
N PRO A 5 7.60 3.67 32.31
CA PRO A 5 6.58 4.56 31.73
C PRO A 5 5.88 5.46 32.76
N HIS A 6 5.71 5.00 34.01
CA HIS A 6 5.04 5.74 35.07
C HIS A 6 5.74 7.06 35.46
N ALA A 7 7.07 7.15 35.38
CA ALA A 7 7.82 8.36 35.75
C ALA A 7 7.72 9.48 34.69
N ARG A 8 7.55 9.12 33.41
CA ARG A 8 7.34 10.08 32.32
C ARG A 8 5.94 10.69 32.35
N THR A 9 4.92 9.86 32.64
CA THR A 9 3.53 10.31 32.77
C THR A 9 3.34 11.25 33.95
N SER A 10 4.03 10.99 35.08
CA SER A 10 3.96 11.86 36.27
C SER A 10 4.66 13.22 36.06
N TRP A 11 5.83 13.27 35.41
CA TRP A 11 6.50 14.53 35.05
C TRP A 11 5.64 15.39 34.13
N ARG A 12 5.14 14.80 33.04
CA ARG A 12 4.32 15.54 32.06
C ARG A 12 3.06 16.08 32.70
N ALA A 13 2.36 15.28 33.51
CA ALA A 13 1.16 15.72 34.22
C ALA A 13 1.46 16.87 35.20
N ALA A 14 2.54 16.77 35.98
CA ALA A 14 2.96 17.81 36.91
C ALA A 14 3.32 19.12 36.18
N ARG A 15 4.08 19.03 35.07
CA ARG A 15 4.41 20.21 34.26
C ARG A 15 3.17 20.84 33.64
N LEU A 16 2.23 20.05 33.11
CA LEU A 16 0.98 20.61 32.56
C LEU A 16 0.16 21.35 33.63
N ALA A 17 0.10 20.83 34.85
CA ALA A 17 -0.57 21.52 35.96
C ALA A 17 0.11 22.86 36.32
N GLU A 18 1.45 22.91 36.32
CA GLU A 18 2.22 24.14 36.55
C GLU A 18 1.94 25.20 35.47
N LEU A 19 1.94 24.79 34.20
CA LEU A 19 1.65 25.70 33.07
C LEU A 19 0.22 26.21 33.09
N GLU A 20 -0.74 25.40 33.54
CA GLU A 20 -2.12 25.84 33.72
C GLU A 20 -2.24 26.86 34.86
N GLY A 21 -1.47 26.68 35.94
CA GLY A 21 -1.33 27.67 37.00
C GLY A 21 -0.80 29.02 36.49
N MET A 22 0.23 28.99 35.64
CA MET A 22 0.78 30.19 34.99
C MET A 22 -0.27 30.90 34.11
N ARG A 23 -1.03 30.14 33.31
CA ARG A 23 -2.12 30.70 32.47
C ARG A 23 -3.21 31.35 33.31
N CYS A 24 -3.62 30.71 34.40
CA CYS A 24 -4.58 31.29 35.36
C CYS A 24 -4.06 32.58 36.01
N ALA A 25 -2.75 32.72 36.16
CA ALA A 25 -2.10 33.95 36.64
C ALA A 25 -1.90 35.01 35.54
N GLY A 26 -2.34 34.76 34.30
CA GLY A 26 -2.21 35.67 33.16
C GLY A 26 -0.83 35.67 32.49
N LEU A 27 0.03 34.69 32.82
CA LEU A 27 1.33 34.50 32.19
C LEU A 27 1.21 33.53 31.01
N ASP A 28 1.83 33.86 29.87
CA ASP A 28 1.91 32.97 28.72
C ASP A 28 3.16 32.07 28.84
N PRO A 29 3.02 30.74 29.00
CA PRO A 29 4.16 29.84 29.04
C PRO A 29 4.84 29.61 27.68
N TYR A 30 4.28 30.14 26.59
CA TYR A 30 4.79 30.03 25.22
C TYR A 30 4.66 31.36 24.47
N PRO A 31 5.33 32.43 24.93
CA PRO A 31 5.24 33.76 24.32
C PRO A 31 5.68 33.73 22.85
N GLY A 32 5.01 34.53 22.01
CA GLY A 32 5.30 34.58 20.57
C GLY A 32 6.61 35.27 20.19
N ARG A 33 7.25 36.02 21.10
CA ARG A 33 8.49 36.79 20.85
C ARG A 33 9.24 37.08 22.15
N PHE A 34 10.57 37.08 22.08
CA PHE A 34 11.47 37.62 23.10
C PHE A 34 12.59 38.43 22.42
N ASP A 35 12.85 39.65 22.90
CA ASP A 35 13.80 40.57 22.29
C ASP A 35 15.21 40.40 22.89
N ALA A 36 15.94 39.39 22.41
CA ALA A 36 17.34 39.19 22.77
C ALA A 36 18.24 40.24 22.08
N THR A 37 19.14 40.86 22.84
CA THR A 37 20.13 41.84 22.32
C THR A 37 21.45 41.19 21.93
N THR A 38 21.74 39.99 22.45
CA THR A 38 23.02 39.29 22.22
C THR A 38 22.87 37.76 22.34
N SER A 39 23.92 37.03 21.97
CA SER A 39 24.03 35.58 22.17
C SER A 39 25.04 35.22 23.26
N ILE A 40 24.90 34.01 23.81
CA ILE A 40 25.84 33.50 24.82
C ILE A 40 27.28 33.46 24.29
N SER A 41 27.48 33.05 23.03
CA SER A 41 28.80 33.02 22.40
C SER A 41 29.44 34.41 22.29
N GLN A 42 28.65 35.43 21.92
CA GLN A 42 29.12 36.82 21.84
C GLN A 42 29.50 37.37 23.22
N LEU A 43 28.68 37.12 24.24
CA LEU A 43 28.99 37.51 25.63
C LEU A 43 30.30 36.89 26.11
N ARG A 44 30.51 35.60 25.86
CA ARG A 44 31.77 34.92 26.23
C ARG A 44 32.98 35.51 25.50
N ALA A 45 32.83 35.91 24.24
CA ALA A 45 33.91 36.52 23.48
C ALA A 45 34.22 37.95 23.97
N GLN A 46 33.19 38.74 24.29
CA GLN A 46 33.33 40.12 24.75
C GLN A 46 33.96 40.23 26.15
N PHE A 47 33.67 39.28 27.05
CA PHE A 47 34.08 39.33 28.46
C PHE A 47 35.07 38.22 28.86
N VAL A 48 35.92 37.78 27.92
CA VAL A 48 36.91 36.71 28.16
C VAL A 48 37.93 37.05 29.26
N ASP A 49 38.31 38.33 29.37
CA ASP A 49 39.34 38.81 30.30
C ASP A 49 38.76 39.51 31.55
N LEU A 50 37.49 39.25 31.89
CA LEU A 50 36.85 39.88 33.03
C LEU A 50 37.52 39.43 34.36
N PRO A 51 38.04 40.36 35.20
CA PRO A 51 38.71 39.99 36.44
C PRO A 51 37.77 39.26 37.42
N ALA A 52 38.30 38.33 38.22
CA ALA A 52 37.50 37.62 39.22
C ALA A 52 36.82 38.59 40.21
N SER A 53 35.56 38.34 40.54
CA SER A 53 34.70 39.23 41.34
C SER A 53 34.42 40.62 40.75
N ALA A 54 34.74 40.86 39.48
CA ALA A 54 34.32 42.08 38.78
C ALA A 54 32.84 42.01 38.39
N GLU A 55 32.20 43.17 38.37
CA GLU A 55 30.81 43.35 37.95
C GLU A 55 30.73 44.52 36.97
N THR A 56 29.96 44.34 35.89
CA THR A 56 29.70 45.38 34.89
C THR A 56 28.38 46.10 35.17
N GLU A 57 28.27 47.36 34.77
CA GLU A 57 26.99 48.10 34.82
C GLU A 57 26.09 47.84 33.59
N GLU A 58 26.61 47.17 32.56
CA GLU A 58 25.88 46.88 31.32
C GLU A 58 24.93 45.69 31.47
N GLN A 59 23.70 45.89 30.99
CA GLN A 59 22.62 44.90 31.00
C GLN A 59 22.49 44.25 29.63
N PHE A 60 22.36 42.92 29.60
CA PHE A 60 22.20 42.16 28.37
C PHE A 60 20.99 41.24 28.45
N SER A 61 20.29 41.10 27.32
CA SER A 61 19.18 40.18 27.15
C SER A 61 19.57 39.08 26.17
N PHE A 62 19.43 37.82 26.57
CA PHE A 62 19.80 36.66 25.75
C PHE A 62 18.92 35.45 26.11
N THR A 63 18.95 34.43 25.26
CA THR A 63 18.14 33.23 25.45
C THR A 63 19.00 31.99 25.57
N GLY A 64 18.51 30.99 26.29
CA GLY A 64 19.16 29.69 26.33
C GLY A 64 18.28 28.62 26.94
N ARG A 65 18.71 27.37 26.79
CA ARG A 65 18.08 26.22 27.41
C ARG A 65 18.73 25.90 28.75
N VAL A 66 17.93 25.64 29.77
CA VAL A 66 18.41 25.25 31.09
C VAL A 66 18.97 23.83 31.05
N VAL A 67 20.28 23.68 31.21
CA VAL A 67 20.95 22.37 31.20
C VAL A 67 21.31 21.87 32.60
N LEU A 68 21.50 22.78 33.56
CA LEU A 68 21.82 22.47 34.96
C LEU A 68 21.16 23.48 35.90
N LEU A 69 20.69 23.01 37.05
CA LEU A 69 20.18 23.82 38.15
C LEU A 69 20.77 23.31 39.47
N ARG A 70 21.33 24.21 40.28
CA ARG A 70 21.88 23.94 41.61
C ARG A 70 21.28 24.92 42.62
N ASP A 71 20.73 24.39 43.70
CA ASP A 71 20.12 25.18 44.79
C ASP A 71 21.05 25.16 46.02
N HIS A 72 21.37 26.36 46.53
CA HIS A 72 22.20 26.57 47.71
C HIS A 72 21.47 27.29 48.85
N GLY A 73 20.13 27.22 48.90
CA GLY A 73 19.35 27.70 50.06
C GLY A 73 19.41 29.22 50.24
N GLY A 74 19.30 29.96 49.13
CA GLY A 74 19.32 31.43 49.09
C GLY A 74 19.78 32.02 47.75
N ILE A 75 20.48 31.23 46.95
CA ILE A 75 20.87 31.53 45.57
C ILE A 75 20.72 30.26 44.73
N TRP A 76 20.26 30.42 43.49
CA TRP A 76 20.26 29.38 42.47
C TRP A 76 21.34 29.64 41.43
N PHE A 77 22.10 28.60 41.11
CA PHE A 77 23.01 28.62 39.96
C PHE A 77 22.40 27.82 38.83
N VAL A 78 22.13 28.50 37.72
CA VAL A 78 21.52 27.90 36.52
C VAL A 78 22.52 27.95 35.39
N THR A 79 22.74 26.86 34.69
CA THR A 79 23.56 26.89 33.47
C THR A 79 22.64 26.92 32.26
N LEU A 80 22.79 27.96 31.44
CA LEU A 80 22.14 28.05 30.14
C LEU A 80 23.07 27.59 29.03
N GLU A 81 22.51 26.91 28.04
CA GLU A 81 23.17 26.57 26.80
C GLU A 81 22.41 27.15 25.60
N SER A 82 23.16 27.78 24.69
CA SER A 82 22.65 28.25 23.40
C SER A 82 23.76 28.15 22.35
N GLY A 83 23.46 27.57 21.19
CA GLY A 83 24.44 27.42 20.10
C GLY A 83 25.71 26.65 20.48
N GLY A 84 25.65 25.77 21.49
CA GLY A 84 26.80 25.03 22.01
C GLY A 84 27.66 25.78 23.04
N ALA A 85 27.42 27.07 23.26
CA ALA A 85 28.06 27.83 24.33
C ALA A 85 27.24 27.77 25.62
N LYS A 86 27.95 27.70 26.76
CA LYS A 86 27.35 27.64 28.11
C LYS A 86 27.67 28.89 28.91
N LEU A 87 26.70 29.39 29.67
CA LEU A 87 26.88 30.52 30.59
C LEU A 87 26.13 30.27 31.90
N GLN A 88 26.77 30.64 33.01
CA GLN A 88 26.20 30.50 34.34
C GLN A 88 25.32 31.72 34.66
N LEU A 89 24.17 31.47 35.24
CA LEU A 89 23.29 32.47 35.84
C LEU A 89 23.37 32.34 37.35
N MET A 90 23.39 33.48 38.02
CA MET A 90 23.25 33.60 39.47
C MET A 90 21.92 34.30 39.73
N CYS A 91 20.97 33.55 40.29
CA CYS A 91 19.65 34.04 40.63
C CYS A 91 19.54 34.14 42.15
N ASP A 92 19.36 35.35 42.68
CA ASP A 92 19.04 35.53 44.10
C ASP A 92 17.63 35.02 44.37
N SER A 93 17.40 34.37 45.52
CA SER A 93 16.09 33.82 45.87
C SER A 93 15.09 34.95 46.16
N HIS A 94 14.50 35.51 45.11
CA HIS A 94 13.47 36.55 45.20
C HIS A 94 12.08 35.92 45.22
N PRO A 95 11.15 36.33 46.10
CA PRO A 95 9.81 35.71 46.25
C PRO A 95 8.87 35.80 45.03
N ARG A 96 9.32 36.40 43.92
CA ARG A 96 8.53 36.55 42.67
C ARG A 96 9.04 35.67 41.53
N LEU A 97 10.16 34.98 41.70
CA LEU A 97 10.79 34.17 40.66
C LEU A 97 10.71 32.71 41.09
N GLU A 98 9.93 31.87 40.40
CA GLU A 98 9.97 30.43 40.61
C GLU A 98 11.18 29.83 39.86
N PRO A 99 11.92 28.87 40.42
CA PRO A 99 13.11 28.35 39.75
C PRO A 99 12.75 27.64 38.44
N PRO A 100 13.45 27.92 37.32
CA PRO A 100 13.16 27.27 36.04
C PRO A 100 13.46 25.77 36.11
N ARG A 101 12.85 24.96 35.24
CA ARG A 101 13.13 23.52 35.19
C ARG A 101 14.23 23.21 34.17
N ARG A 102 14.99 22.15 34.42
CA ARG A 102 15.93 21.63 33.44
C ARG A 102 15.19 21.20 32.18
N GLY A 103 15.68 21.65 31.03
CA GLY A 103 15.05 21.48 29.72
C GLY A 103 14.28 22.71 29.24
N ASP A 104 13.85 23.61 30.14
CA ASP A 104 13.10 24.81 29.74
C ASP A 104 13.96 25.73 28.88
N LEU A 105 13.32 26.40 27.92
CA LEU A 105 13.89 27.52 27.18
C LEU A 105 13.48 28.82 27.89
N ILE A 106 14.46 29.63 28.27
CA ILE A 106 14.21 30.89 28.98
C ILE A 106 14.94 32.05 28.30
N GLY A 107 14.33 33.23 28.39
CA GLY A 107 14.95 34.51 28.09
C GLY A 107 15.41 35.14 29.41
N VAL A 108 16.60 35.72 29.42
CA VAL A 108 17.22 36.28 30.64
C VAL A 108 17.70 37.68 30.35
N THR A 109 17.42 38.58 31.29
CA THR A 109 18.01 39.92 31.32
C THR A 109 18.78 40.10 32.64
N GLY A 110 20.04 40.53 32.54
CA GLY A 110 20.88 40.71 33.73
C GLY A 110 22.23 41.36 33.47
N LEU A 111 23.00 41.52 34.54
CA LEU A 111 24.34 42.14 34.54
C LEU A 111 25.43 41.08 34.43
N ILE A 112 26.49 41.37 33.68
CA ILE A 112 27.64 40.47 33.58
C ILE A 112 28.50 40.58 34.83
N VAL A 113 28.83 39.43 35.42
CA VAL A 113 29.66 39.32 36.61
C VAL A 113 30.67 38.19 36.46
N ALA A 114 31.83 38.30 37.10
CA ALA A 114 32.73 37.17 37.29
C ALA A 114 32.56 36.62 38.71
N SER A 115 32.42 35.30 38.84
CA SER A 115 32.40 34.66 40.15
C SER A 115 33.74 34.84 40.89
N ARG A 116 33.78 34.46 42.17
CA ARG A 116 35.04 34.44 42.95
C ARG A 116 36.11 33.54 42.34
N THR A 117 35.71 32.52 41.58
CA THR A 117 36.63 31.61 40.88
C THR A 117 36.97 32.07 39.46
N GLY A 118 36.54 33.28 39.07
CA GLY A 118 36.74 33.83 37.72
C GLY A 118 35.81 33.26 36.65
N GLU A 119 34.74 32.54 37.04
CA GLU A 119 33.77 32.01 36.07
C GLU A 119 32.80 33.12 35.63
N LEU A 120 32.78 33.41 34.32
CA LEU A 120 31.84 34.35 33.73
C LEU A 120 30.40 33.91 34.00
N SER A 121 29.65 34.80 34.63
CA SER A 121 28.28 34.57 35.09
C SER A 121 27.39 35.79 34.80
N VAL A 122 26.07 35.62 34.90
CA VAL A 122 25.09 36.70 34.79
C VAL A 122 24.31 36.78 36.08
N ARG A 123 24.31 37.96 36.73
CA ARG A 123 23.41 38.22 37.85
C ARG A 123 22.04 38.57 37.28
N VAL A 124 21.08 37.66 37.47
CA VAL A 124 19.76 37.74 36.85
C VAL A 124 18.92 38.81 37.54
N GLN A 125 18.36 39.72 36.76
CA GLN A 125 17.37 40.70 37.23
C GLN A 125 15.96 40.20 36.95
N GLU A 126 15.75 39.66 35.76
CA GLU A 126 14.51 39.05 35.31
C GLU A 126 14.80 37.89 34.36
N PHE A 127 13.89 36.92 34.33
CA PHE A 127 13.85 35.94 33.27
C PHE A 127 12.40 35.58 32.95
N GLU A 128 12.18 35.16 31.71
CA GLU A 128 10.89 34.78 31.16
C GLU A 128 10.95 33.35 30.62
N LEU A 129 9.91 32.56 30.88
CA LEU A 129 9.76 31.24 30.29
C LEU A 129 9.31 31.37 28.83
N LEU A 130 10.14 30.90 27.90
CA LEU A 130 9.84 30.97 26.46
C LEU A 130 9.20 29.69 25.93
N SER A 131 9.63 28.54 26.47
CA SER A 131 9.02 27.25 26.16
C SER A 131 9.34 26.25 27.25
N ALA A 132 8.30 25.73 27.90
CA ALA A 132 8.42 24.69 28.90
C ALA A 132 8.83 23.34 28.31
N SER A 133 9.70 22.60 29.00
CA SER A 133 9.97 21.20 28.69
C SER A 133 8.95 20.27 29.34
N LEU A 134 8.15 19.59 28.52
CA LEU A 134 7.18 18.58 28.96
C LEU A 134 7.79 17.17 29.07
N VAL A 135 9.01 16.98 28.60
CA VAL A 135 9.74 15.71 28.67
C VAL A 135 10.72 15.79 29.84
N ALA A 136 10.77 14.73 30.64
CA ALA A 136 11.70 14.65 31.75
C ALA A 136 13.14 14.71 31.21
N PRO A 137 14.01 15.57 31.74
CA PRO A 137 15.39 15.66 31.30
C PRO A 137 16.11 14.33 31.57
N GLY A 138 17.01 13.93 30.66
CA GLY A 138 17.77 12.68 30.77
C GLY A 138 18.62 12.57 32.05
N ASP A 139 19.13 11.35 32.31
CA ASP A 139 19.97 11.09 33.47
C ASP A 139 21.19 12.05 33.54
N LYS A 140 21.71 12.29 34.75
CA LYS A 140 22.89 13.13 34.95
C LYS A 140 24.21 12.40 34.64
N SER A 141 24.14 11.14 34.17
CA SER A 141 25.31 10.27 34.06
C SER A 141 26.19 10.59 32.85
N GLY A 142 25.69 11.38 31.90
CA GLY A 142 26.42 11.76 30.68
C GLY A 142 26.74 10.57 29.76
N ARG A 143 26.10 9.41 29.98
CA ARG A 143 26.32 8.23 29.16
C ARG A 143 25.73 8.46 27.75
N PRO A 144 26.49 8.11 26.69
CA PRO A 144 25.97 8.19 25.33
C PRO A 144 24.68 7.37 25.19
N ARG A 145 23.63 7.99 24.67
CA ARG A 145 22.40 7.28 24.29
C ARG A 145 22.69 6.29 23.17
N SER A 146 21.88 5.25 23.04
CA SER A 146 22.03 4.26 21.96
C SER A 146 21.91 4.92 20.59
N VAL A 147 22.61 4.38 19.58
CA VAL A 147 22.54 4.87 18.19
C VAL A 147 21.10 4.94 17.70
N GLU A 148 20.29 3.94 18.04
CA GLU A 148 18.87 3.91 17.71
C GLU A 148 18.08 5.07 18.34
N TYR A 149 18.30 5.37 19.63
CA TYR A 149 17.65 6.50 20.28
C TYR A 149 18.04 7.82 19.61
N ARG A 150 19.33 8.02 19.33
CA ARG A 150 19.83 9.22 18.63
C ARG A 150 19.24 9.37 17.23
N SER A 151 19.06 8.27 16.52
CA SER A 151 18.50 8.26 15.17
C SER A 151 17.00 8.56 15.15
N ARG A 152 16.26 8.14 16.19
CA ARG A 152 14.80 8.35 16.31
C ARG A 152 14.45 9.73 16.89
N TYR A 153 15.21 10.18 17.87
CA TYR A 153 14.99 11.44 18.60
C TYR A 153 16.17 12.37 18.34
N ARG A 154 16.33 12.76 17.07
CA ARG A 154 17.50 13.56 16.65
C ARG A 154 17.54 14.90 17.35
N GLU A 155 16.38 15.51 17.61
CA GLU A 155 16.26 16.74 18.39
C GLU A 155 16.84 16.58 19.80
N ALA A 156 16.62 15.45 20.46
CA ALA A 156 17.20 15.17 21.78
C ALA A 156 18.71 14.91 21.70
N ASP A 157 19.18 14.17 20.68
CA ASP A 157 20.62 13.97 20.45
C ASP A 157 21.33 15.31 20.19
N LEU A 158 20.80 16.14 19.30
CA LEU A 158 21.36 17.47 19.06
C LEU A 158 21.32 18.33 20.33
N MET A 159 20.31 18.20 21.19
CA MET A 159 20.26 18.92 22.46
C MET A 159 21.36 18.49 23.45
N GLU A 160 21.64 17.19 23.54
CA GLU A 160 22.52 16.62 24.57
C GLU A 160 23.98 16.42 24.10
N ASN A 161 24.20 16.31 22.78
CA ASN A 161 25.46 15.87 22.19
C ASN A 161 26.03 16.90 21.20
N LEU A 162 27.03 17.66 21.64
CA LEU A 162 27.74 18.63 20.80
C LEU A 162 28.47 17.97 19.63
N GLN A 163 28.96 16.74 19.79
CA GLN A 163 29.66 16.03 18.71
C GLN A 163 28.72 15.80 17.52
N SER A 164 27.46 15.45 17.76
CA SER A 164 26.47 15.32 16.68
C SER A 164 26.24 16.65 15.96
N ARG A 165 26.19 17.78 16.67
CA ARG A 165 26.08 19.11 16.04
C ARG A 165 27.29 19.40 15.15
N THR A 166 28.49 19.09 15.61
CA THR A 166 29.73 19.25 14.84
C THR A 166 29.71 18.42 13.56
N VAL A 167 29.27 17.15 13.63
CA VAL A 167 29.12 16.28 12.45
C VAL A 167 28.24 16.92 11.38
N PHE A 168 27.08 17.47 11.75
CA PHE A 168 26.18 18.10 10.78
C PHE A 168 26.65 19.47 10.30
N THR A 169 27.43 20.19 11.11
CA THR A 169 28.10 21.43 10.69
C THR A 169 29.15 21.10 9.63
N MET A 170 30.02 20.13 9.90
CA MET A 170 31.02 19.63 8.96
C MET A 170 30.39 19.10 7.68
N ARG A 171 29.24 18.40 7.76
CA ARG A 171 28.47 17.99 6.58
C ARG A 171 28.09 19.19 5.71
N SER A 172 27.55 20.24 6.31
CA SER A 172 27.15 21.46 5.60
C SER A 172 28.36 22.15 4.96
N GLU A 173 29.46 22.26 5.68
CA GLU A 173 30.72 22.86 5.20
C GLU A 173 31.33 22.06 4.07
N ALA A 174 31.37 20.73 4.16
CA ALA A 174 31.87 19.85 3.12
C ALA A 174 31.05 20.00 1.82
N ILE A 175 29.72 20.00 1.92
CA ILE A 175 28.82 20.21 0.77
C ILE A 175 29.04 21.60 0.15
N SER A 176 29.18 22.64 0.97
CA SER A 176 29.48 23.99 0.48
C SER A 176 30.84 24.06 -0.22
N GLY A 177 31.86 23.41 0.35
CA GLY A 177 33.20 23.32 -0.24
C GLY A 177 33.18 22.64 -1.60
N ILE A 178 32.41 21.56 -1.75
CA ILE A 178 32.21 20.87 -3.03
C ILE A 178 31.59 21.80 -4.09
N ARG A 179 30.55 22.56 -3.74
CA ARG A 179 29.93 23.52 -4.68
C ARG A 179 30.94 24.56 -5.15
N VAL A 180 31.63 25.20 -4.20
CA VAL A 180 32.67 26.20 -4.51
C VAL A 180 33.77 25.61 -5.39
N ALA A 181 34.21 24.38 -5.10
CA ALA A 181 35.22 23.66 -5.88
C ALA A 181 34.80 23.46 -7.35
N LEU A 182 33.54 23.08 -7.58
CA LEU A 182 33.01 22.83 -8.92
C LEU A 182 32.71 24.13 -9.67
N GLU A 183 32.11 25.12 -9.01
CA GLU A 183 31.84 26.44 -9.59
C GLU A 183 33.12 27.14 -10.02
N ALA A 184 34.19 27.06 -9.21
CA ALA A 184 35.51 27.61 -9.57
C ALA A 184 36.11 26.95 -10.82
N ARG A 185 35.64 25.74 -11.17
CA ARG A 185 36.03 24.97 -12.37
C ARG A 185 35.02 25.13 -13.52
N GLY A 186 34.06 26.04 -13.39
CA GLY A 186 33.09 26.39 -14.43
C GLY A 186 31.95 25.38 -14.60
N PHE A 187 31.67 24.54 -13.60
CA PHE A 187 30.49 23.67 -13.60
C PHE A 187 29.24 24.43 -13.18
N LEU A 188 28.10 24.07 -13.77
CA LEU A 188 26.79 24.62 -13.44
C LEU A 188 25.96 23.61 -12.63
N GLU A 189 25.46 24.02 -11.47
CA GLU A 189 24.49 23.22 -10.71
C GLU A 189 23.15 23.19 -11.44
N VAL A 190 22.56 22.00 -11.61
CA VAL A 190 21.27 21.78 -12.27
C VAL A 190 20.40 20.84 -11.45
N GLU A 191 19.09 20.86 -11.70
CA GLU A 191 18.14 19.95 -11.07
C GLU A 191 17.44 19.09 -12.13
N THR A 192 17.52 17.77 -11.98
CA THR A 192 16.85 16.81 -12.88
C THR A 192 15.65 16.14 -12.21
N PRO A 193 14.73 15.50 -12.96
CA PRO A 193 13.52 14.92 -12.38
C PRO A 193 13.80 13.86 -11.30
N VAL A 194 13.19 14.03 -10.12
CA VAL A 194 13.20 13.02 -9.06
C VAL A 194 12.25 11.86 -9.38
N PHE A 195 11.10 12.17 -10.01
CA PHE A 195 10.15 11.19 -10.50
C PHE A 195 10.28 11.06 -12.01
N ALA A 196 10.59 9.86 -12.50
CA ALA A 196 10.75 9.57 -13.91
C ALA A 196 9.84 8.40 -14.32
N ALA A 197 9.55 8.27 -15.61
CA ALA A 197 8.81 7.12 -16.12
C ALA A 197 9.64 5.83 -16.00
N ASP A 198 10.96 5.97 -16.12
CA ASP A 198 11.97 4.92 -16.07
C ASP A 198 13.08 5.37 -15.11
N ALA A 199 13.57 4.45 -14.27
CA ALA A 199 14.69 4.71 -13.37
C ALA A 199 15.95 4.00 -13.91
N GLY A 200 16.83 4.77 -14.53
CA GLY A 200 18.12 4.30 -15.06
C GLY A 200 19.31 5.07 -14.47
N GLY A 201 20.51 4.79 -14.97
CA GLY A 201 21.77 5.40 -14.49
C GLY A 201 22.43 4.66 -13.33
N ALA A 202 21.83 3.57 -12.85
CA ALA A 202 22.46 2.67 -11.89
C ALA A 202 21.81 1.28 -11.96
N THR A 203 22.45 0.29 -11.35
CA THR A 203 21.86 -1.05 -11.14
C THR A 203 21.29 -1.10 -9.73
N ALA A 204 20.03 -0.69 -9.57
CA ALA A 204 19.36 -0.60 -8.27
C ALA A 204 17.85 -0.74 -8.41
N ARG A 205 17.17 -1.28 -7.39
CA ARG A 205 15.71 -1.37 -7.39
C ARG A 205 15.10 0.02 -7.14
N PRO A 206 14.22 0.54 -8.01
CA PRO A 206 13.58 1.82 -7.75
C PRO A 206 12.41 1.69 -6.76
N PHE A 207 12.04 2.83 -6.16
CA PHE A 207 10.73 2.96 -5.53
C PHE A 207 9.70 3.34 -6.59
N VAL A 208 8.55 2.66 -6.59
CA VAL A 208 7.44 2.94 -7.51
C VAL A 208 6.35 3.72 -6.79
N THR A 209 5.83 4.76 -7.44
CA THR A 209 4.73 5.59 -6.97
C THR A 209 3.70 5.82 -8.08
N ARG A 210 2.56 6.44 -7.76
CA ARG A 210 1.44 6.67 -8.68
C ARG A 210 1.20 8.17 -8.86
N HIS A 211 1.26 8.66 -10.09
CA HIS A 211 0.79 10.00 -10.41
C HIS A 211 -0.73 9.99 -10.67
N ASN A 212 -1.53 10.49 -9.73
CA ASN A 212 -2.99 10.39 -9.78
C ASN A 212 -3.63 11.08 -11.00
N ALA A 213 -3.22 12.31 -11.36
CA ALA A 213 -3.87 13.05 -12.45
C ALA A 213 -3.56 12.47 -13.85
N LEU A 214 -2.30 12.09 -14.10
CA LEU A 214 -1.87 11.39 -15.32
C LEU A 214 -2.29 9.91 -15.34
N GLY A 215 -2.64 9.34 -14.18
CA GLY A 215 -3.06 7.96 -14.06
C GLY A 215 -1.97 6.94 -14.36
N GLN A 216 -0.68 7.32 -14.27
CA GLN A 216 0.48 6.49 -14.59
C GLN A 216 1.36 6.24 -13.37
N ASP A 217 2.14 5.17 -13.40
CA ASP A 217 3.16 4.90 -12.40
C ASP A 217 4.43 5.70 -12.72
N LEU A 218 5.14 6.13 -11.69
CA LEU A 218 6.42 6.83 -11.77
C LEU A 218 7.40 6.13 -10.85
N MET A 219 8.67 6.16 -11.21
CA MET A 219 9.77 5.63 -10.42
C MET A 219 10.55 6.79 -9.81
N MET A 220 10.97 6.66 -8.55
CA MET A 220 11.95 7.57 -7.97
C MET A 220 13.34 7.27 -8.55
N ARG A 221 14.09 8.32 -8.91
CA ARG A 221 15.40 8.17 -9.53
C ARG A 221 16.38 7.38 -8.64
N ILE A 222 17.11 6.47 -9.27
CA ILE A 222 18.22 5.72 -8.66
C ILE A 222 19.58 6.40 -8.90
N ALA A 223 19.66 7.25 -9.94
CA ALA A 223 20.75 8.13 -10.33
C ALA A 223 20.21 9.25 -11.26
N PRO A 224 20.78 10.48 -11.25
CA PRO A 224 20.46 11.52 -12.23
C PRO A 224 21.20 11.39 -13.58
N GLU A 225 22.17 10.49 -13.69
CA GLU A 225 23.08 10.27 -14.84
C GLU A 225 22.45 10.48 -16.22
N LEU A 226 21.37 9.74 -16.52
CA LEU A 226 20.78 9.75 -17.87
C LEU A 226 20.23 11.14 -18.25
N PHE A 227 19.75 11.91 -17.28
CA PHE A 227 19.29 13.28 -17.51
C PHE A 227 20.45 14.26 -17.65
N LEU A 228 21.50 14.12 -16.85
CA LEU A 228 22.68 15.00 -16.92
C LEU A 228 23.40 14.85 -18.27
N LYS A 229 23.55 13.63 -18.78
CA LYS A 229 24.07 13.39 -20.13
C LYS A 229 23.22 14.05 -21.22
N ARG A 230 21.90 14.08 -21.06
CA ARG A 230 20.99 14.76 -22.00
C ARG A 230 21.20 16.27 -22.01
N LEU A 231 21.62 16.87 -20.90
CA LEU A 231 21.99 18.29 -20.84
C LEU A 231 23.31 18.54 -21.59
N VAL A 232 24.28 17.63 -21.45
CA VAL A 232 25.54 17.70 -22.23
C VAL A 232 25.27 17.58 -23.72
N ILE A 233 24.39 16.66 -24.15
CA ILE A 233 23.91 16.57 -25.54
C ILE A 233 23.25 17.89 -25.99
N GLY A 234 22.55 18.57 -25.07
CA GLY A 234 21.96 19.88 -25.29
C GLY A 234 22.95 21.04 -25.39
N GLY A 235 24.26 20.79 -25.20
CA GLY A 235 25.32 21.80 -25.26
C GLY A 235 25.72 22.41 -23.91
N MET A 236 25.30 21.82 -22.78
CA MET A 236 25.77 22.22 -21.46
C MET A 236 27.05 21.46 -21.09
N ASP A 237 28.20 22.00 -21.48
CA ASP A 237 29.49 21.29 -21.43
C ASP A 237 29.94 20.84 -20.03
N ARG A 238 29.53 21.53 -18.96
CA ARG A 238 29.94 21.23 -17.58
C ARG A 238 28.76 21.39 -16.63
N VAL A 239 28.19 20.27 -16.20
CA VAL A 239 27.03 20.26 -15.30
C VAL A 239 27.28 19.37 -14.10
N PHE A 240 26.67 19.69 -12.97
CA PHE A 240 26.60 18.80 -11.83
C PHE A 240 25.25 18.90 -11.14
N GLU A 241 24.87 17.85 -10.43
CA GLU A 241 23.74 17.85 -9.53
C GLU A 241 24.13 17.26 -8.18
N LEU A 242 23.79 17.97 -7.10
CA LEU A 242 23.91 17.48 -5.74
C LEU A 242 22.51 17.27 -5.16
N GLY A 243 22.05 16.01 -5.15
CA GLY A 243 20.64 15.71 -4.89
C GLY A 243 20.41 14.37 -4.22
N ARG A 244 19.14 14.12 -3.85
CA ARG A 244 18.71 12.84 -3.27
C ARG A 244 18.46 11.82 -4.38
N VAL A 245 18.93 10.60 -4.17
CA VAL A 245 18.57 9.40 -4.94
C VAL A 245 17.94 8.36 -4.02
N PHE A 246 17.16 7.46 -4.60
CA PHE A 246 16.31 6.52 -3.85
C PHE A 246 16.51 5.11 -4.37
N ARG A 247 17.00 4.20 -3.51
CA ARG A 247 17.24 2.79 -3.85
C ARG A 247 16.49 1.91 -2.86
N ASN A 248 15.56 1.10 -3.38
CA ASN A 248 14.70 0.21 -2.61
C ASN A 248 15.43 -1.11 -2.29
N GLU A 249 16.45 -0.99 -1.46
CA GLU A 249 17.39 -2.06 -1.10
C GLU A 249 17.51 -2.24 0.41
N GLY A 250 18.32 -3.21 0.85
CA GLY A 250 18.57 -3.47 2.26
C GLY A 250 19.25 -2.30 2.98
N MET A 251 18.84 -2.03 4.22
CA MET A 251 19.51 -1.05 5.09
C MET A 251 20.69 -1.68 5.83
N SER A 252 21.81 -0.96 5.92
CA SER A 252 22.99 -1.40 6.67
C SER A 252 23.71 -0.21 7.31
N ALA A 253 24.87 -0.42 7.91
CA ALA A 253 25.70 0.67 8.44
C ALA A 253 26.18 1.64 7.35
N LYS A 254 26.24 1.21 6.07
CA LYS A 254 26.70 2.02 4.93
C LYS A 254 25.59 2.36 3.93
N HIS A 255 24.37 1.86 4.12
CA HIS A 255 23.26 1.98 3.16
C HIS A 255 21.99 2.50 3.84
N ASN A 256 21.45 3.59 3.31
CA ASN A 256 20.15 4.16 3.66
C ASN A 256 19.30 4.24 2.37
N PRO A 257 17.97 3.97 2.42
CA PRO A 257 17.15 3.88 1.19
C PRO A 257 17.07 5.18 0.40
N GLU A 258 17.26 6.31 1.07
CA GLU A 258 17.45 7.61 0.48
C GLU A 258 18.82 8.17 0.89
N PHE A 259 19.61 8.67 -0.07
CA PHE A 259 20.94 9.21 0.23
C PHE A 259 21.37 10.27 -0.79
N THR A 260 22.27 11.15 -0.36
CA THR A 260 22.72 12.30 -1.15
C THR A 260 23.89 11.89 -2.03
N MET A 261 23.77 12.14 -3.31
CA MET A 261 24.80 11.87 -4.30
C MET A 261 25.14 13.18 -5.03
N LEU A 262 26.43 13.37 -5.31
CA LEU A 262 26.90 14.32 -6.30
C LEU A 262 27.13 13.54 -7.59
N GLU A 263 26.60 14.02 -8.71
CA GLU A 263 27.04 13.60 -10.04
C GLU A 263 27.51 14.79 -10.87
N VAL A 264 28.59 14.59 -11.63
CA VAL A 264 29.26 15.61 -12.43
C VAL A 264 29.49 15.07 -13.83
N TYR A 265 29.25 15.90 -14.86
CA TYR A 265 29.49 15.57 -16.25
C TYR A 265 30.24 16.70 -16.95
N GLN A 266 31.33 16.35 -17.63
CA GLN A 266 32.19 17.27 -18.37
C GLN A 266 32.40 16.78 -19.81
N ALA A 267 31.94 17.56 -20.78
CA ALA A 267 32.23 17.37 -22.19
C ALA A 267 33.74 17.51 -22.46
N TYR A 268 34.20 16.73 -23.41
CA TYR A 268 35.58 16.56 -23.88
C TYR A 268 36.58 16.08 -22.82
N ALA A 269 36.10 15.62 -21.67
CA ALA A 269 36.90 14.93 -20.66
C ALA A 269 36.80 13.40 -20.81
N ASP A 270 37.77 12.70 -20.22
CA ASP A 270 37.73 11.26 -20.04
C ASP A 270 37.90 10.87 -18.55
N TYR A 271 37.88 9.57 -18.27
CA TYR A 271 38.03 9.07 -16.90
C TYR A 271 39.33 9.51 -16.20
N THR A 272 40.40 9.87 -16.93
CA THR A 272 41.64 10.36 -16.30
C THR A 272 41.46 11.78 -15.77
N ASP A 273 40.73 12.63 -16.48
CA ASP A 273 40.32 13.95 -15.99
C ASP A 273 39.42 13.80 -14.74
N MET A 274 38.51 12.83 -14.75
CA MET A 274 37.66 12.54 -13.60
C MET A 274 38.45 12.03 -12.38
N MET A 275 39.55 11.30 -12.59
CA MET A 275 40.48 10.92 -11.50
C MET A 275 41.14 12.14 -10.87
N GLU A 276 41.51 13.15 -11.64
CA GLU A 276 42.05 14.41 -11.12
C GLU A 276 40.96 15.20 -10.39
N LEU A 277 39.77 15.29 -10.97
CA LEU A 277 38.66 16.04 -10.39
C LEU A 277 38.23 15.49 -9.02
N VAL A 278 38.04 14.18 -8.88
CA VAL A 278 37.60 13.56 -7.61
C VAL A 278 38.61 13.80 -6.49
N GLN A 279 39.91 13.71 -6.81
CA GLN A 279 41.01 13.96 -5.89
C GLN A 279 40.93 15.39 -5.34
N HIS A 280 40.75 16.39 -6.21
CA HIS A 280 40.65 17.78 -5.80
C HIS A 280 39.37 18.08 -5.01
N VAL A 281 38.21 17.63 -5.49
CA VAL A 281 36.91 17.90 -4.85
C VAL A 281 36.85 17.31 -3.44
N VAL A 282 37.37 16.09 -3.25
CA VAL A 282 37.40 15.42 -1.93
C VAL A 282 38.36 16.13 -0.98
N VAL A 283 39.55 16.54 -1.44
CA VAL A 283 40.52 17.29 -0.63
C VAL A 283 39.98 18.67 -0.23
N GLU A 284 39.35 19.38 -1.16
CA GLU A 284 38.76 20.70 -0.89
C GLU A 284 37.58 20.58 0.10
N ALA A 285 36.76 19.54 -0.01
CA ALA A 285 35.72 19.24 0.98
C ALA A 285 36.28 18.92 2.38
N ALA A 286 37.40 18.19 2.45
CA ALA A 286 38.10 17.90 3.70
C ALA A 286 38.67 19.17 4.32
N LEU A 287 39.33 20.02 3.55
CA LEU A 287 39.87 21.30 4.02
C LEU A 287 38.77 22.26 4.48
N ALA A 288 37.65 22.34 3.75
CA ALA A 288 36.53 23.22 4.09
C ALA A 288 35.85 22.84 5.43
N SER A 289 35.73 21.53 5.70
CA SER A 289 35.00 21.01 6.87
C SER A 289 35.89 20.69 8.08
N LEU A 290 37.11 20.21 7.86
CA LEU A 290 38.03 19.77 8.91
C LEU A 290 39.22 20.72 9.10
N GLY A 291 39.54 21.55 8.09
CA GLY A 291 40.78 22.34 8.06
C GLY A 291 42.05 21.50 7.86
N SER A 292 41.91 20.21 7.52
CA SER A 292 43.02 19.25 7.35
C SER A 292 42.67 18.20 6.30
N THR A 293 43.69 17.58 5.69
CA THR A 293 43.55 16.41 4.80
C THR A 293 43.65 15.08 5.55
N THR A 294 44.10 15.10 6.81
CA THR A 294 44.24 13.90 7.62
C THR A 294 42.92 13.56 8.31
N VAL A 295 42.34 12.42 7.96
CA VAL A 295 41.12 11.88 8.55
C VAL A 295 41.43 10.69 9.45
N ARG A 296 40.54 10.41 10.40
CA ARG A 296 40.62 9.23 11.26
C ARG A 296 39.44 8.32 10.94
N ILE A 297 39.71 7.03 10.74
CA ILE A 297 38.66 6.03 10.52
C ILE A 297 38.29 5.30 11.81
N PRO A 298 37.13 4.62 11.88
CA PRO A 298 36.64 4.00 13.12
C PRO A 298 37.56 2.96 13.73
N SER A 299 38.46 2.34 12.95
CA SER A 299 39.52 1.45 13.45
C SER A 299 40.57 2.16 14.31
N GLY A 300 40.55 3.50 14.32
CA GLY A 300 41.50 4.36 15.01
C GLY A 300 42.70 4.80 14.16
N GLN A 301 42.87 4.20 12.97
CA GLN A 301 43.94 4.53 12.02
C GLN A 301 43.74 5.92 11.40
N GLN A 302 44.85 6.61 11.13
CA GLN A 302 44.86 7.87 10.38
C GLN A 302 45.11 7.60 8.91
N ILE A 303 44.39 8.32 8.06
CA ILE A 303 44.52 8.30 6.60
C ILE A 303 44.75 9.73 6.15
N ASP A 304 45.74 9.95 5.29
CA ASP A 304 45.91 11.24 4.63
C ASP A 304 45.23 11.21 3.26
N LEU A 305 44.36 12.18 3.02
CA LEU A 305 43.69 12.39 1.73
C LEU A 305 44.54 13.22 0.77
N ALA A 306 45.72 13.70 1.19
CA ALA A 306 46.65 14.42 0.34
C ALA A 306 47.03 13.64 -0.92
N LEU A 307 47.34 14.39 -1.98
CA LEU A 307 47.70 13.85 -3.28
C LEU A 307 49.17 13.39 -3.31
N PRO A 308 49.55 12.42 -4.17
CA PRO A 308 48.71 11.68 -5.11
C PRO A 308 48.12 10.37 -4.53
N TRP A 309 46.96 9.95 -5.02
CA TRP A 309 46.35 8.67 -4.63
C TRP A 309 46.91 7.48 -5.42
N ARG A 310 46.97 6.30 -4.79
CA ARG A 310 47.44 5.05 -5.43
C ARG A 310 46.50 4.68 -6.57
N ARG A 311 47.03 4.29 -7.73
CA ARG A 311 46.27 3.76 -8.86
C ARG A 311 46.64 2.30 -9.09
N ALA A 312 45.66 1.40 -9.18
CA ALA A 312 45.89 -0.01 -9.43
C ALA A 312 44.71 -0.64 -10.18
N SER A 313 44.97 -1.64 -11.03
CA SER A 313 43.89 -2.36 -11.71
C SER A 313 43.23 -3.37 -10.78
N MET A 314 41.93 -3.63 -10.97
CA MET A 314 41.17 -4.60 -10.18
C MET A 314 41.80 -6.00 -10.21
N SER A 315 42.28 -6.44 -11.39
CA SER A 315 42.95 -7.74 -11.54
C SER A 315 44.27 -7.80 -10.77
N ASP A 316 45.07 -6.73 -10.79
CA ASP A 316 46.32 -6.69 -10.04
C ASP A 316 46.06 -6.69 -8.52
N LEU A 317 45.03 -5.99 -8.06
CA LEU A 317 44.65 -5.97 -6.65
C LEU A 317 44.13 -7.33 -6.18
N VAL A 318 43.32 -8.01 -7.00
CA VAL A 318 42.88 -9.39 -6.71
C VAL A 318 44.07 -10.32 -6.63
N PHE A 319 45.02 -10.24 -7.58
CA PHE A 319 46.22 -11.06 -7.56
C PHE A 319 47.10 -10.77 -6.32
N GLU A 320 47.28 -9.50 -5.95
CA GLU A 320 48.04 -9.08 -4.77
C GLU A 320 47.49 -9.67 -3.47
N HIS A 321 46.16 -9.74 -3.32
CA HIS A 321 45.51 -10.16 -2.07
C HIS A 321 45.18 -11.65 -2.01
N THR A 322 44.98 -12.30 -3.16
CA THR A 322 44.50 -13.69 -3.22
C THR A 322 45.52 -14.66 -3.81
N GLY A 323 46.52 -14.17 -4.54
CA GLY A 323 47.46 -14.98 -5.32
C GLY A 323 46.86 -15.58 -6.61
N GLU A 324 45.56 -15.41 -6.85
CA GLU A 324 44.86 -15.92 -8.03
C GLU A 324 44.75 -14.82 -9.09
N ARG A 325 45.19 -15.12 -10.32
CA ARG A 325 45.08 -14.19 -11.45
C ARG A 325 43.75 -14.40 -12.15
N ILE A 326 42.85 -13.43 -12.02
CA ILE A 326 41.54 -13.41 -12.67
C ILE A 326 41.47 -12.17 -13.57
N GLU A 327 41.06 -12.36 -14.82
CA GLU A 327 41.01 -11.29 -15.84
C GLU A 327 39.70 -11.38 -16.62
N ALA A 328 39.14 -10.25 -17.04
CA ALA A 328 37.88 -10.22 -17.78
C ALA A 328 37.92 -10.99 -19.11
N ARG A 329 39.10 -11.04 -19.76
CA ARG A 329 39.35 -11.75 -21.03
C ARG A 329 39.59 -13.25 -20.89
N MET A 330 39.69 -13.78 -19.67
CA MET A 330 40.02 -15.19 -19.46
C MET A 330 38.86 -16.11 -19.81
N GLU A 331 39.16 -17.37 -20.10
CA GLU A 331 38.15 -18.41 -20.30
C GLU A 331 37.30 -18.62 -19.03
N LEU A 332 35.98 -18.71 -19.20
CA LEU A 332 35.03 -18.75 -18.09
C LEU A 332 35.26 -19.92 -17.14
N GLY A 333 35.63 -21.08 -17.69
CA GLY A 333 35.97 -22.26 -16.89
C GLY A 333 37.16 -22.01 -15.95
N GLN A 334 38.15 -21.21 -16.37
CA GLN A 334 39.31 -20.87 -15.55
C GLN A 334 38.94 -19.86 -14.46
N ALA A 335 38.10 -18.86 -14.76
CA ALA A 335 37.59 -17.92 -13.78
C ALA A 335 36.80 -18.64 -12.68
N ARG A 336 35.88 -19.53 -13.07
CA ARG A 336 35.08 -20.36 -12.13
C ARG A 336 35.95 -21.28 -11.28
N ALA A 337 36.98 -21.88 -11.87
CA ALA A 337 37.94 -22.69 -11.13
C ALA A 337 38.71 -21.87 -10.08
N ALA A 338 39.06 -20.61 -10.40
CA ALA A 338 39.69 -19.70 -9.43
C ALA A 338 38.75 -19.36 -8.27
N LEU A 339 37.47 -19.05 -8.54
CA LEU A 339 36.46 -18.85 -7.49
C LEU A 339 36.31 -20.10 -6.60
N GLY A 340 36.29 -21.30 -7.21
CA GLY A 340 36.26 -22.56 -6.48
C GLY A 340 37.45 -22.75 -5.53
N ARG A 341 38.67 -22.37 -5.96
CA ARG A 341 39.87 -22.39 -5.10
C ARG A 341 39.79 -21.38 -3.95
N LEU A 342 39.12 -20.25 -4.16
CA LEU A 342 38.91 -19.21 -3.15
C LEU A 342 37.69 -19.47 -2.24
N GLY A 343 36.94 -20.55 -2.48
CA GLY A 343 35.74 -20.93 -1.73
C GLY A 343 34.55 -20.01 -1.98
N LEU A 344 34.49 -19.33 -3.13
CA LEU A 344 33.41 -18.42 -3.48
C LEU A 344 32.40 -19.08 -4.42
N GLY A 345 31.11 -18.90 -4.12
CA GLY A 345 30.02 -19.31 -5.00
C GLY A 345 29.88 -18.39 -6.21
N PHE A 346 29.26 -18.89 -7.29
CA PHE A 346 28.93 -18.09 -8.47
C PHE A 346 27.56 -18.48 -9.03
N ASN A 347 26.92 -17.54 -9.72
CA ASN A 347 25.71 -17.82 -10.50
C ASN A 347 26.11 -18.32 -11.90
N GLU A 348 25.37 -19.29 -12.46
CA GLU A 348 25.64 -19.87 -13.79
C GLU A 348 25.59 -18.85 -14.92
N VAL A 349 24.91 -17.71 -14.74
CA VAL A 349 24.80 -16.62 -15.72
C VAL A 349 26.04 -15.71 -15.74
N TRP A 350 26.93 -15.82 -14.74
CA TRP A 350 28.14 -14.97 -14.66
C TRP A 350 29.15 -15.34 -15.74
N GLY A 351 29.68 -14.31 -16.40
CA GLY A 351 30.90 -14.33 -17.19
C GLY A 351 32.16 -14.09 -16.33
N SER A 352 33.32 -14.11 -17.00
CA SER A 352 34.62 -13.93 -16.35
C SER A 352 34.78 -12.55 -15.69
N GLY A 353 34.11 -11.52 -16.23
CA GLY A 353 34.13 -10.17 -15.70
C GLY A 353 33.41 -10.09 -14.35
N ARG A 354 32.19 -10.62 -14.25
CA ARG A 354 31.45 -10.63 -12.97
C ARG A 354 32.17 -11.46 -11.91
N CYS A 355 32.80 -12.57 -12.29
CA CYS A 355 33.67 -13.35 -11.42
C CYS A 355 34.82 -12.52 -10.82
N LEU A 356 35.51 -11.71 -11.64
CA LEU A 356 36.57 -10.81 -11.16
C LEU A 356 36.03 -9.81 -10.12
N VAL A 357 34.91 -9.15 -10.42
CA VAL A 357 34.28 -8.18 -9.51
C VAL A 357 33.87 -8.85 -8.19
N ALA A 358 33.28 -10.04 -8.24
CA ALA A 358 32.84 -10.76 -7.05
C ALA A 358 34.01 -11.10 -6.11
N VAL A 359 35.17 -11.48 -6.66
CA VAL A 359 36.38 -11.73 -5.86
C VAL A 359 36.92 -10.43 -5.27
N PHE A 360 36.90 -9.33 -6.03
CA PHE A 360 37.30 -8.02 -5.54
C PHE A 360 36.43 -7.54 -4.37
N GLU A 361 35.10 -7.60 -4.51
CA GLU A 361 34.12 -7.22 -3.49
C GLU A 361 34.33 -8.01 -2.18
N ASP A 362 34.54 -9.32 -2.26
CA ASP A 362 34.67 -10.19 -1.07
C ASP A 362 36.05 -10.14 -0.42
N ARG A 363 37.14 -10.10 -1.21
CA ARG A 363 38.52 -10.32 -0.71
C ARG A 363 39.37 -9.06 -0.66
N VAL A 364 39.04 -8.01 -1.40
CA VAL A 364 39.94 -6.87 -1.63
C VAL A 364 39.39 -5.57 -1.05
N GLU A 365 38.14 -5.20 -1.36
CA GLU A 365 37.61 -3.85 -1.09
C GLU A 365 37.82 -3.40 0.36
N ALA A 366 37.45 -4.23 1.34
CA ALA A 366 37.56 -3.91 2.76
C ALA A 366 39.01 -3.72 3.26
N ASN A 367 40.00 -4.22 2.53
CA ASN A 367 41.42 -4.15 2.87
C ASN A 367 42.11 -2.89 2.31
N LEU A 368 41.45 -2.16 1.40
CA LEU A 368 41.98 -0.93 0.81
C LEU A 368 41.74 0.27 1.74
N ILE A 369 42.67 0.48 2.66
CA ILE A 369 42.56 1.55 3.67
C ILE A 369 42.98 2.90 3.12
N SER A 370 44.15 3.01 2.48
CA SER A 370 44.61 4.28 1.90
C SER A 370 43.82 4.63 0.63
N PRO A 371 43.66 5.92 0.26
CA PRO A 371 42.92 6.30 -0.92
C PRO A 371 43.48 5.63 -2.17
N THR A 372 42.67 4.78 -2.79
CA THR A 372 43.06 3.95 -3.92
C THR A 372 42.04 4.11 -5.05
N ILE A 373 42.52 4.51 -6.21
CA ILE A 373 41.78 4.55 -7.47
C ILE A 373 41.91 3.17 -8.12
N VAL A 374 40.82 2.43 -8.15
CA VAL A 374 40.72 1.09 -8.71
C VAL A 374 40.26 1.20 -10.16
N THR A 375 41.06 0.74 -11.11
CA THR A 375 40.77 0.80 -12.56
C THR A 375 40.57 -0.59 -13.15
N GLY A 376 40.22 -0.68 -14.44
CA GLY A 376 40.13 -1.96 -15.13
C GLY A 376 38.86 -2.75 -14.81
N HIS A 377 37.73 -2.04 -14.73
CA HIS A 377 36.42 -2.67 -14.55
C HIS A 377 35.98 -3.39 -15.83
N PRO A 378 35.45 -4.62 -15.74
CA PRO A 378 34.95 -5.34 -16.91
C PRO A 378 33.77 -4.65 -17.58
N VAL A 379 33.65 -4.85 -18.90
CA VAL A 379 32.47 -4.40 -19.68
C VAL A 379 31.18 -5.02 -19.15
N GLU A 380 31.25 -6.28 -18.71
CA GLU A 380 30.10 -7.06 -18.22
C GLU A 380 29.32 -6.36 -17.10
N THR A 381 30.00 -5.61 -16.22
CA THR A 381 29.43 -4.94 -15.04
C THR A 381 29.40 -3.42 -15.18
N SER A 382 29.66 -2.88 -16.38
CA SER A 382 29.84 -1.44 -16.62
C SER A 382 29.07 -0.99 -17.87
N PRO A 383 27.73 -1.11 -17.88
CA PRO A 383 26.90 -0.96 -19.08
C PRO A 383 26.92 0.44 -19.70
N LEU A 384 27.20 1.47 -18.90
CA LEU A 384 27.20 2.87 -19.33
C LEU A 384 28.62 3.42 -19.60
N ALA A 385 29.65 2.64 -19.27
CA ALA A 385 31.05 3.05 -19.42
C ALA A 385 31.63 2.66 -20.78
N ARG A 386 32.38 3.55 -21.41
CA ARG A 386 33.06 3.31 -22.67
C ARG A 386 34.08 2.17 -22.55
N HIS A 387 34.25 1.39 -23.62
CA HIS A 387 35.36 0.43 -23.73
C HIS A 387 36.72 1.09 -23.51
N CYS A 388 37.60 0.35 -22.84
CA CYS A 388 39.00 0.74 -22.73
C CYS A 388 39.66 0.71 -24.11
N ARG A 389 40.39 1.78 -24.46
CA ARG A 389 41.08 1.92 -25.76
C ARG A 389 42.11 0.82 -26.02
N THR A 390 42.68 0.22 -24.98
CA THR A 390 43.76 -0.78 -25.08
C THR A 390 43.32 -2.22 -24.85
N ASP A 391 42.24 -2.45 -24.09
CA ASP A 391 41.70 -3.79 -23.82
C ASP A 391 40.16 -3.75 -23.91
N PRO A 392 39.57 -4.22 -25.02
CA PRO A 392 38.13 -4.20 -25.23
C PRO A 392 37.32 -5.00 -24.19
N SER A 393 37.94 -5.90 -23.42
CA SER A 393 37.25 -6.63 -22.34
C SER A 393 37.00 -5.77 -21.10
N LEU A 394 37.64 -4.60 -21.02
CA LEU A 394 37.57 -3.65 -19.92
C LEU A 394 36.93 -2.32 -20.36
N THR A 395 36.62 -1.48 -19.37
CA THR A 395 36.07 -0.14 -19.56
C THR A 395 37.00 0.94 -19.03
N GLU A 396 36.86 2.15 -19.54
CA GLU A 396 37.47 3.36 -18.97
C GLU A 396 36.70 3.80 -17.72
N ARG A 397 36.64 2.93 -16.71
CA ARG A 397 35.95 3.15 -15.43
C ARG A 397 36.90 2.99 -14.27
N PHE A 398 36.70 3.82 -13.25
CA PHE A 398 37.35 3.68 -11.96
C PHE A 398 36.40 3.88 -10.79
N GLU A 399 36.77 3.28 -9.67
CA GLU A 399 36.16 3.52 -8.36
C GLU A 399 37.23 4.03 -7.40
N VAL A 400 36.83 4.85 -6.45
CA VAL A 400 37.71 5.33 -5.37
C VAL A 400 37.34 4.60 -4.10
N ILE A 401 38.28 3.83 -3.55
CA ILE A 401 38.12 3.16 -2.27
C ILE A 401 38.96 3.88 -1.21
N VAL A 402 38.33 4.27 -0.10
CA VAL A 402 39.00 4.89 1.05
C VAL A 402 38.49 4.28 2.35
N GLY A 403 39.39 3.84 3.22
CA GLY A 403 39.02 3.23 4.50
C GLY A 403 38.16 1.95 4.35
N GLY A 404 38.36 1.19 3.27
CA GLY A 404 37.59 -0.02 2.97
C GLY A 404 36.13 0.26 2.57
N MET A 405 35.87 1.42 1.94
CA MET A 405 34.57 1.84 1.45
C MET A 405 34.69 2.51 0.08
N GLU A 406 33.85 2.12 -0.86
CA GLU A 406 33.63 2.85 -2.11
C GLU A 406 33.08 4.27 -1.85
N LEU A 407 33.85 5.28 -2.26
CA LEU A 407 33.56 6.70 -2.10
C LEU A 407 33.00 7.34 -3.38
N ALA A 408 33.53 6.94 -4.53
CA ALA A 408 33.18 7.51 -5.83
C ALA A 408 33.29 6.46 -6.94
N ASN A 409 32.50 6.64 -8.00
CA ASN A 409 32.51 5.83 -9.21
C ASN A 409 32.47 6.78 -10.42
N ALA A 410 33.26 6.51 -11.44
CA ALA A 410 33.43 7.42 -12.57
C ALA A 410 33.91 6.70 -13.82
N TYR A 411 33.58 7.24 -14.98
CA TYR A 411 33.97 6.66 -16.26
C TYR A 411 33.99 7.66 -17.40
N SER A 412 34.71 7.31 -18.46
CA SER A 412 34.47 7.88 -19.78
C SER A 412 33.13 7.36 -20.27
N GLU A 413 32.25 8.27 -20.66
CA GLU A 413 30.87 7.93 -20.98
C GLU A 413 30.75 7.20 -22.31
N LEU A 414 29.95 6.14 -22.33
CA LEU A 414 29.56 5.50 -23.58
C LEU A 414 28.65 6.45 -24.36
N ASN A 415 29.16 6.91 -25.49
CA ASN A 415 28.46 7.86 -26.36
C ASN A 415 28.06 7.26 -27.72
N ASP A 416 28.28 5.97 -27.94
CA ASP A 416 27.77 5.23 -29.10
C ASP A 416 26.33 4.75 -28.81
N PRO A 417 25.31 5.29 -29.51
CA PRO A 417 23.91 4.91 -29.27
C PRO A 417 23.59 3.47 -29.68
N VAL A 418 24.30 2.90 -30.67
CA VAL A 418 24.08 1.53 -31.14
C VAL A 418 24.58 0.57 -30.08
N GLU A 419 25.81 0.77 -29.61
CA GLU A 419 26.41 -0.04 -28.56
C GLU A 419 25.61 0.08 -27.25
N GLN A 420 25.19 1.29 -26.87
CA GLN A 420 24.39 1.50 -25.66
C GLN A 420 23.07 0.72 -25.69
N ARG A 421 22.41 0.68 -26.85
CA ARG A 421 21.17 -0.09 -27.06
C ARG A 421 21.43 -1.59 -26.90
N GLU A 422 22.52 -2.10 -27.48
CA GLU A 422 22.91 -3.51 -27.34
C GLU A 422 23.19 -3.89 -25.89
N ARG A 423 23.88 -3.02 -25.13
CA ARG A 423 24.16 -3.24 -23.71
C ARG A 423 22.88 -3.30 -22.87
N PHE A 424 21.94 -2.38 -23.04
CA PHE A 424 20.64 -2.44 -22.34
C PHE A 424 19.85 -3.71 -22.69
N MET A 425 19.85 -4.14 -23.96
CA MET A 425 19.20 -5.39 -24.35
C MET A 425 19.88 -6.62 -23.70
N SER A 426 21.21 -6.61 -23.62
CA SER A 426 22.00 -7.69 -23.01
C SER A 426 21.75 -7.79 -21.50
N GLU A 427 21.75 -6.67 -20.79
CA GLU A 427 21.45 -6.61 -19.35
C GLU A 427 20.05 -7.14 -19.05
N ARG A 428 19.04 -6.66 -19.79
CA ARG A 428 17.66 -7.14 -19.63
C ARG A 428 17.54 -8.63 -19.87
N SER A 429 18.19 -9.15 -20.91
CA SER A 429 18.17 -10.59 -21.23
C SER A 429 18.82 -11.42 -20.13
N ARG A 430 19.93 -10.95 -19.55
CA ARG A 430 20.62 -11.63 -18.42
C ARG A 430 19.76 -11.62 -17.16
N ALA A 431 19.16 -10.48 -16.82
CA ALA A 431 18.28 -10.36 -15.65
C ALA A 431 17.06 -11.28 -15.76
N GLN A 432 16.43 -11.34 -16.94
CA GLN A 432 15.33 -12.27 -17.22
C GLN A 432 15.76 -13.74 -17.08
N ALA A 433 16.92 -14.09 -17.62
CA ALA A 433 17.45 -15.46 -17.50
C ALA A 433 17.82 -15.84 -16.06
N ALA A 434 18.20 -14.86 -15.23
CA ALA A 434 18.52 -15.06 -13.82
C ALA A 434 17.28 -15.12 -12.91
N GLY A 435 16.07 -14.92 -13.44
CA GLY A 435 14.84 -14.84 -12.65
C GLY A 435 14.81 -13.63 -11.71
N GLU A 436 15.60 -12.59 -11.99
CA GLU A 436 15.63 -11.36 -11.21
C GLU A 436 14.38 -10.52 -11.51
N ASP A 437 13.87 -9.83 -10.48
CA ASP A 437 12.70 -8.95 -10.59
C ASP A 437 12.88 -7.99 -11.78
N THR A 438 11.93 -7.95 -12.72
CA THR A 438 12.02 -7.13 -13.93
C THR A 438 12.14 -5.63 -13.65
N LEU A 439 11.89 -5.21 -12.40
CA LEU A 439 12.13 -3.85 -11.90
C LEU A 439 13.61 -3.54 -11.57
N LEU A 440 14.46 -4.56 -11.42
CA LEU A 440 15.91 -4.40 -11.20
C LEU A 440 16.67 -4.18 -12.51
N SER A 441 16.19 -4.75 -13.61
CA SER A 441 16.73 -4.47 -14.94
C SER A 441 16.21 -3.12 -15.40
N SER A 442 17.10 -2.17 -15.67
CA SER A 442 16.74 -0.90 -16.29
C SER A 442 15.77 -1.18 -17.45
N SER A 443 14.57 -0.58 -17.39
CA SER A 443 13.76 -0.49 -18.59
C SER A 443 14.63 0.19 -19.65
N LEU A 444 14.62 -0.35 -20.88
CA LEU A 444 15.37 0.25 -21.97
C LEU A 444 14.86 1.68 -22.12
N ASP A 445 15.61 2.66 -21.60
CA ASP A 445 15.23 4.07 -21.66
C ASP A 445 15.43 4.53 -23.10
N GLN A 446 14.40 4.28 -23.89
CA GLN A 446 14.36 4.58 -25.30
C GLN A 446 14.57 6.08 -25.53
N ARG A 447 14.14 6.94 -24.60
CA ARG A 447 14.31 8.40 -24.72
C ARG A 447 15.75 8.81 -24.52
N TYR A 448 16.48 8.14 -23.63
CA TYR A 448 17.91 8.35 -23.48
C TYR A 448 18.68 7.86 -24.71
N VAL A 449 18.36 6.69 -25.27
CA VAL A 449 19.01 6.21 -26.51
C VAL A 449 18.73 7.16 -27.67
N GLU A 450 17.48 7.61 -27.84
CA GLU A 450 17.13 8.65 -28.83
C GLU A 450 17.89 9.96 -28.60
N ALA A 451 18.18 10.32 -27.34
CA ALA A 451 19.00 11.49 -27.05
C ALA A 451 20.45 11.26 -27.48
N LEU A 452 21.05 10.10 -27.19
CA LEU A 452 22.40 9.75 -27.64
C LEU A 452 22.53 9.79 -29.18
N GLU A 453 21.49 9.41 -29.91
CA GLU A 453 21.44 9.51 -31.38
C GLU A 453 21.56 10.96 -31.90
N ARG A 454 21.34 11.97 -31.04
CA ARG A 454 21.59 13.39 -31.36
C ARG A 454 23.04 13.81 -31.17
N GLY A 455 23.88 12.94 -30.61
CA GLY A 455 25.31 13.12 -30.42
C GLY A 455 25.68 13.57 -29.01
N LEU A 456 26.14 12.64 -28.18
CA LEU A 456 26.85 12.95 -26.94
C LEU A 456 28.34 13.16 -27.27
N PRO A 457 28.93 14.35 -27.03
CA PRO A 457 30.38 14.52 -27.17
C PRO A 457 31.12 13.53 -26.24
N PRO A 458 32.40 13.19 -26.51
CA PRO A 458 33.22 12.47 -25.54
C PRO A 458 33.09 13.15 -24.18
N THR A 459 32.67 12.44 -23.14
CA THR A 459 32.30 13.05 -21.86
C THR A 459 32.88 12.20 -20.74
N GLY A 460 33.35 12.83 -19.67
CA GLY A 460 33.68 12.16 -18.41
C GLY A 460 32.57 12.39 -17.39
N GLY A 461 32.14 11.33 -16.71
CA GLY A 461 31.19 11.42 -15.61
C GLY A 461 31.77 10.91 -14.29
N LEU A 462 31.34 11.52 -13.20
CA LEU A 462 31.80 11.23 -11.84
C LEU A 462 30.62 11.29 -10.86
N GLY A 463 30.41 10.20 -10.12
CA GLY A 463 29.49 10.12 -8.98
C GLY A 463 30.24 10.03 -7.65
N ILE A 464 29.81 10.79 -6.64
CA ILE A 464 30.35 10.73 -5.26
C ILE A 464 29.19 10.54 -4.26
N GLY A 465 29.31 9.54 -3.40
CA GLY A 465 28.39 9.35 -2.28
C GLY A 465 28.68 10.34 -1.16
N ILE A 466 27.90 11.42 -1.05
CA ILE A 466 28.15 12.50 -0.07
C ILE A 466 28.05 11.99 1.37
N ASP A 467 27.09 11.11 1.66
CA ASP A 467 26.97 10.55 3.02
C ASP A 467 28.21 9.72 3.41
N ARG A 468 28.77 8.94 2.48
CA ARG A 468 30.00 8.16 2.72
C ARG A 468 31.22 9.06 2.86
N LEU A 469 31.30 10.13 2.08
CA LEU A 469 32.33 11.16 2.24
C LEU A 469 32.27 11.78 3.64
N VAL A 470 31.09 12.19 4.08
CA VAL A 470 30.92 12.77 5.42
C VAL A 470 31.28 11.76 6.50
N MET A 471 30.87 10.49 6.37
CA MET A 471 31.27 9.43 7.33
C MET A 471 32.79 9.33 7.48
N LEU A 472 33.52 9.40 6.36
CA LEU A 472 34.98 9.39 6.35
C LEU A 472 35.56 10.64 7.06
N LEU A 473 35.05 11.83 6.73
CA LEU A 473 35.53 13.10 7.31
C LEU A 473 35.23 13.20 8.82
N THR A 474 34.11 12.62 9.27
CA THR A 474 33.63 12.74 10.66
C THR A 474 33.97 11.54 11.55
N ASN A 475 34.73 10.56 11.03
CA ASN A 475 35.04 9.32 11.74
C ASN A 475 33.76 8.58 12.22
N SER A 476 32.72 8.54 11.38
CA SER A 476 31.45 7.91 11.70
C SER A 476 31.39 6.48 11.19
N SER A 477 31.04 5.54 12.07
CA SER A 477 30.93 4.11 11.74
C SER A 477 29.62 3.73 11.05
N SER A 478 28.64 4.63 11.04
CA SER A 478 27.31 4.40 10.47
C SER A 478 26.83 5.63 9.70
N ILE A 479 26.20 5.40 8.54
CA ILE A 479 25.55 6.42 7.73
C ILE A 479 24.42 7.13 8.49
N ARG A 480 23.83 6.46 9.48
CA ARG A 480 22.79 7.02 10.35
C ARG A 480 23.30 8.13 11.27
N ASP A 481 24.60 8.18 11.53
CA ASP A 481 25.18 9.24 12.36
C ASP A 481 25.42 10.53 11.55
N VAL A 482 25.41 10.45 10.21
CA VAL A 482 25.64 11.60 9.31
C VAL A 482 24.38 12.05 8.55
N ILE A 483 23.24 11.37 8.76
CA ILE A 483 21.91 11.76 8.29
C ILE A 483 21.09 12.21 9.49
N LEU A 484 20.46 13.39 9.41
CA LEU A 484 19.67 13.95 10.53
C LEU A 484 18.53 13.00 10.93
N PHE A 485 17.73 12.58 9.95
CA PHE A 485 16.58 11.69 10.14
C PHE A 485 16.72 10.47 9.22
N PRO A 486 17.54 9.47 9.59
CA PRO A 486 17.70 8.28 8.77
C PRO A 486 16.43 7.42 8.82
N THR A 487 16.22 6.58 7.79
CA THR A 487 15.06 5.69 7.77
C THR A 487 15.19 4.65 8.88
N MET A 488 14.14 4.52 9.71
CA MET A 488 14.10 3.60 10.84
C MET A 488 12.92 2.64 10.71
N ARG A 489 13.07 1.41 11.22
CA ARG A 489 11.91 0.50 11.37
C ARG A 489 10.89 1.11 12.32
N SER A 490 9.59 0.94 12.03
CA SER A 490 8.52 1.47 12.89
C SER A 490 8.62 0.88 14.31
N PRO A 491 8.52 1.70 15.37
CA PRO A 491 8.57 1.21 16.75
C PRO A 491 7.39 0.31 17.11
N HIS A 492 6.29 0.33 16.34
CA HIS A 492 5.14 -0.56 16.56
C HIS A 492 5.31 -1.98 16.03
N THR A 493 6.53 -2.35 15.62
CA THR A 493 6.90 -3.75 15.41
C THR A 493 7.27 -4.48 16.71
N ASP A 494 7.32 -3.76 17.85
CA ASP A 494 7.41 -4.34 19.20
C ASP A 494 6.08 -4.12 19.95
N THR A 495 5.13 -5.02 19.78
CA THR A 495 3.88 -5.07 20.57
C THR A 495 4.17 -5.54 22.01
N ARG A 496 4.59 -4.60 22.88
CA ARG A 496 4.36 -4.65 24.33
C ARG A 496 4.66 -3.27 24.94
N ALA A 497 3.59 -2.61 25.36
CA ALA A 497 3.54 -1.41 26.23
C ALA A 497 3.81 -0.04 25.60
N ALA A 498 2.73 0.66 25.22
CA ALA A 498 2.35 1.93 25.85
C ALA A 498 1.04 2.44 25.21
N THR A 499 -0.05 2.30 25.95
CA THR A 499 -1.33 2.97 25.69
C THR A 499 -1.17 4.48 25.88
N GLY A 500 -1.58 5.26 24.88
CA GLY A 500 -1.58 6.71 24.96
C GLY A 500 -1.89 7.38 23.62
N ARG A 501 -3.18 7.69 23.42
CA ARG A 501 -3.78 8.46 22.31
C ARG A 501 -2.80 9.40 21.57
N SER A 502 -2.61 9.13 20.28
CA SER A 502 -1.91 9.98 19.32
C SER A 502 -2.86 10.25 18.14
N ASP A 503 -3.35 11.49 18.07
CA ASP A 503 -3.97 12.21 16.97
C ASP A 503 -4.15 11.43 15.65
N LEU A 504 -5.36 10.88 15.50
CA LEU A 504 -5.84 10.28 14.26
C LEU A 504 -6.36 11.40 13.35
N VAL A 505 -5.65 11.65 12.25
CA VAL A 505 -6.14 12.51 11.16
C VAL A 505 -7.46 11.91 10.63
N PRO A 506 -8.58 12.66 10.63
CA PRO A 506 -9.83 12.19 10.04
C PRO A 506 -9.61 11.97 8.54
N THR A 507 -9.79 10.74 8.06
CA THR A 507 -10.15 10.53 6.65
C THR A 507 -11.45 11.28 6.42
N ALA A 508 -11.35 12.39 5.68
CA ALA A 508 -12.43 13.36 5.52
C ALA A 508 -13.77 12.67 5.20
N PRO A 509 -14.82 12.83 6.03
CA PRO A 509 -16.17 12.56 5.57
C PRO A 509 -16.45 13.49 4.39
N LEU A 510 -17.07 12.97 3.33
CA LEU A 510 -17.67 13.82 2.31
C LEU A 510 -18.60 14.82 3.01
N PRO A 511 -18.74 16.07 2.53
CA PRO A 511 -19.61 17.06 3.13
C PRO A 511 -21.07 16.65 2.94
N THR A 512 -21.58 15.79 3.79
CA THR A 512 -23.02 15.53 3.93
C THR A 512 -23.61 16.65 4.77
N ALA A 513 -24.45 17.47 4.16
CA ALA A 513 -25.10 18.65 4.75
C ALA A 513 -26.17 18.33 5.82
N THR A 514 -26.07 17.19 6.50
CA THR A 514 -27.00 16.77 7.54
C THR A 514 -26.30 16.83 8.89
N ALA A 515 -26.98 17.45 9.86
CA ALA A 515 -26.49 17.55 11.24
C ALA A 515 -26.17 16.16 11.80
N PRO A 516 -25.05 15.99 12.54
CA PRO A 516 -24.74 14.74 13.23
C PRO A 516 -25.92 14.30 14.12
N GLY A 517 -26.35 13.05 13.98
CA GLY A 517 -27.38 12.44 14.84
C GLY A 517 -28.84 12.48 14.35
N ALA A 518 -29.12 12.97 13.14
CA ALA A 518 -30.46 12.82 12.56
C ALA A 518 -30.70 11.37 12.07
N GLN A 519 -31.72 10.68 12.59
CA GLN A 519 -32.07 9.32 12.15
C GLN A 519 -32.37 9.30 10.64
N VAL A 520 -31.70 8.39 9.91
CA VAL A 520 -31.84 8.27 8.46
C VAL A 520 -32.60 7.00 8.11
N ALA A 521 -33.76 7.17 7.47
CA ALA A 521 -34.50 6.02 6.93
C ALA A 521 -33.72 5.37 5.77
N ALA A 522 -33.56 4.04 5.84
CA ALA A 522 -32.92 3.23 4.81
C ALA A 522 -33.70 3.23 3.49
N VAL A 523 -35.01 3.49 3.53
CA VAL A 523 -35.90 3.43 2.37
C VAL A 523 -35.76 4.70 1.52
N ARG A 524 -34.95 4.61 0.45
CA ARG A 524 -34.67 5.75 -0.45
C ARG A 524 -35.07 5.57 -1.92
N LEU A 525 -36.07 4.74 -2.21
CA LEU A 525 -36.73 4.79 -3.52
C LEU A 525 -38.16 5.25 -3.32
N SER A 526 -38.43 6.51 -3.66
CA SER A 526 -39.80 6.99 -3.81
C SER A 526 -40.55 6.04 -4.75
N GLY A 527 -41.84 5.78 -4.47
CA GLY A 527 -42.65 4.92 -5.34
C GLY A 527 -42.58 5.35 -6.81
N LEU A 528 -42.33 6.64 -7.03
CA LEU A 528 -42.15 7.27 -8.32
C LEU A 528 -40.91 6.79 -9.10
N VAL A 529 -39.74 6.56 -8.47
CA VAL A 529 -38.58 5.95 -9.17
C VAL A 529 -38.89 4.54 -9.66
N ARG A 530 -39.65 3.76 -8.87
CA ARG A 530 -40.10 2.40 -9.28
C ARG A 530 -41.04 2.48 -10.49
N VAL A 531 -41.98 3.42 -10.47
CA VAL A 531 -42.91 3.64 -11.58
C VAL A 531 -42.16 4.05 -12.85
N VAL A 532 -41.22 4.99 -12.77
CA VAL A 532 -40.42 5.44 -13.92
C VAL A 532 -39.63 4.29 -14.54
N ALA A 533 -38.98 3.46 -13.71
CA ALA A 533 -38.25 2.32 -14.22
C ALA A 533 -39.17 1.24 -14.82
N MET A 534 -40.32 0.95 -14.19
CA MET A 534 -41.30 0.02 -14.73
C MET A 534 -41.82 0.49 -16.09
N LEU A 535 -42.16 1.78 -16.23
CA LEU A 535 -42.57 2.39 -17.49
C LEU A 535 -41.46 2.33 -18.53
N THR A 536 -40.21 2.58 -18.15
CA THR A 536 -39.05 2.47 -19.06
C THR A 536 -38.92 1.04 -19.60
N SER A 537 -39.06 0.03 -18.75
CA SER A 537 -39.04 -1.38 -19.15
C SER A 537 -40.21 -1.73 -20.07
N LEU A 538 -41.42 -1.25 -19.74
CA LEU A 538 -42.63 -1.47 -20.53
C LEU A 538 -42.51 -0.87 -21.94
N VAL A 539 -42.05 0.38 -22.06
CA VAL A 539 -41.81 1.03 -23.36
C VAL A 539 -40.71 0.31 -24.13
N GLY A 540 -39.66 -0.16 -23.44
CA GLY A 540 -38.63 -1.00 -24.04
C GLY A 540 -39.20 -2.27 -24.68
N VAL A 541 -40.01 -3.04 -23.94
CA VAL A 541 -40.68 -4.25 -24.45
C VAL A 541 -41.63 -3.92 -25.61
N LEU A 542 -42.39 -2.83 -25.53
CA LEU A 542 -43.28 -2.40 -26.62
C LEU A 542 -42.49 -2.05 -27.89
N THR A 543 -41.34 -1.40 -27.76
CA THR A 543 -40.42 -1.08 -28.87
C THR A 543 -39.82 -2.35 -29.48
N MET A 544 -39.55 -3.40 -28.68
CA MET A 544 -39.12 -4.70 -29.22
C MET A 544 -40.27 -5.40 -29.96
N LEU A 545 -41.50 -5.31 -29.45
CA LEU A 545 -42.67 -5.95 -30.06
C LEU A 545 -43.10 -5.28 -31.36
N SER A 546 -42.84 -3.98 -31.55
CA SER A 546 -43.09 -3.31 -32.84
C SER A 546 -42.17 -3.79 -33.97
N ALA A 547 -41.06 -4.45 -33.64
CA ALA A 547 -40.20 -5.13 -34.61
C ALA A 547 -40.82 -6.43 -35.17
N VAL A 548 -41.91 -6.93 -34.58
CA VAL A 548 -42.60 -8.15 -35.03
C VAL A 548 -43.61 -7.80 -36.15
N PRO A 549 -43.44 -8.29 -37.39
CA PRO A 549 -44.25 -7.89 -38.54
C PRO A 549 -45.76 -8.12 -38.37
N ALA A 550 -46.15 -9.19 -37.66
CA ALA A 550 -47.55 -9.53 -37.38
C ALA A 550 -48.27 -8.52 -36.47
N ILE A 551 -47.51 -7.74 -35.68
CA ILE A 551 -48.02 -6.72 -34.75
C ILE A 551 -47.99 -5.34 -35.42
N SER A 552 -46.91 -5.02 -36.15
CA SER A 552 -46.75 -3.80 -36.94
C SER A 552 -47.85 -3.60 -37.99
N ALA A 553 -48.36 -4.67 -38.59
CA ALA A 553 -49.42 -4.60 -39.60
C ALA A 553 -50.79 -4.10 -39.07
N ARG A 554 -50.99 -4.02 -37.74
CA ARG A 554 -52.25 -3.56 -37.13
C ARG A 554 -52.27 -2.07 -36.77
N THR A 555 -51.13 -1.37 -36.86
CA THR A 555 -51.01 0.06 -36.53
C THR A 555 -51.07 0.99 -37.76
N LEU A 556 -51.30 0.43 -38.95
CA LEU A 556 -51.38 1.05 -40.29
C LEU A 556 -52.64 1.91 -40.52
N LEU A 557 -52.94 2.89 -39.67
CA LEU A 557 -54.03 3.85 -39.90
C LEU A 557 -53.62 5.33 -39.83
N LEU A 558 -52.32 5.63 -39.63
CA LEU A 558 -51.83 7.00 -39.43
C LEU A 558 -50.60 7.39 -40.28
N ASP A 559 -50.15 6.55 -41.23
CA ASP A 559 -48.88 6.74 -41.97
C ASP A 559 -48.95 7.69 -43.18
N GLU A 560 -50.09 8.29 -43.53
CA GLU A 560 -50.23 9.02 -44.80
C GLU A 560 -49.75 10.49 -44.81
N LEU A 561 -49.16 11.02 -43.74
CA LEU A 561 -48.89 12.47 -43.68
C LEU A 561 -47.43 12.92 -43.47
N ILE A 562 -46.47 12.04 -43.18
CA ILE A 562 -45.08 12.48 -42.93
C ILE A 562 -44.07 11.44 -43.47
N SER A 563 -43.61 11.59 -44.71
CA SER A 563 -42.35 10.96 -45.15
C SER A 563 -41.62 11.87 -46.13
N PRO A 564 -40.35 12.24 -45.85
CA PRO A 564 -39.46 12.58 -46.96
C PRO A 564 -38.01 12.10 -46.75
N LEU A 565 -37.75 10.98 -46.10
CA LEU A 565 -36.37 10.47 -46.00
C LEU A 565 -36.29 8.95 -46.22
N PRO A 566 -35.67 8.47 -47.32
CA PRO A 566 -35.39 7.07 -47.53
C PRO A 566 -34.16 6.72 -46.67
N LEU A 567 -34.38 6.13 -45.49
CA LEU A 567 -33.28 5.58 -44.70
C LEU A 567 -33.13 4.08 -44.98
N VAL A 568 -31.95 3.71 -45.46
CA VAL A 568 -31.55 2.37 -45.95
C VAL A 568 -31.01 1.51 -44.79
N LEU A 569 -31.81 1.24 -43.76
CA LEU A 569 -31.41 0.40 -42.62
C LEU A 569 -32.55 -0.53 -42.20
N ASP A 570 -32.25 -1.80 -41.90
CA ASP A 570 -33.23 -2.77 -41.42
C ASP A 570 -33.76 -2.40 -40.03
N THR A 571 -34.99 -1.90 -40.03
CA THR A 571 -35.67 -1.26 -38.89
C THR A 571 -35.94 -2.17 -37.69
N ALA A 572 -35.92 -3.49 -37.87
CA ALA A 572 -36.21 -4.45 -36.80
C ALA A 572 -35.06 -4.54 -35.78
N VAL A 573 -33.81 -4.53 -36.25
CA VAL A 573 -32.61 -4.70 -35.42
C VAL A 573 -32.43 -3.49 -34.49
N LEU A 574 -32.64 -2.28 -35.00
CA LEU A 574 -32.56 -1.05 -34.21
C LEU A 574 -33.68 -0.98 -33.16
N SER A 575 -34.90 -1.41 -33.49
CA SER A 575 -36.04 -1.44 -32.56
C SER A 575 -35.83 -2.44 -31.42
N VAL A 576 -35.34 -3.66 -31.75
CA VAL A 576 -34.94 -4.67 -30.75
C VAL A 576 -33.76 -4.18 -29.91
N GLY A 577 -32.79 -3.51 -30.55
CA GLY A 577 -31.65 -2.85 -29.90
C GLY A 577 -32.14 -1.84 -28.87
N PHE A 578 -32.77 -0.75 -29.29
CA PHE A 578 -33.30 0.31 -28.42
C PHE A 578 -34.17 -0.25 -27.30
N GLY A 579 -35.09 -1.17 -27.61
CA GLY A 579 -35.97 -1.77 -26.62
C GLY A 579 -35.22 -2.59 -25.56
N SER A 580 -34.24 -3.40 -25.96
CA SER A 580 -33.37 -4.14 -25.04
C SER A 580 -32.54 -3.19 -24.15
N CYS A 581 -32.06 -2.09 -24.73
CA CYS A 581 -31.30 -1.06 -24.02
C CYS A 581 -32.15 -0.38 -22.94
N MET A 582 -33.42 -0.07 -23.23
CA MET A 582 -34.37 0.50 -22.27
C MET A 582 -34.65 -0.47 -21.12
N VAL A 583 -34.86 -1.75 -21.42
CA VAL A 583 -35.06 -2.79 -20.39
C VAL A 583 -33.84 -2.89 -19.47
N LEU A 584 -32.62 -2.88 -20.01
CA LEU A 584 -31.39 -2.89 -19.20
C LEU A 584 -31.23 -1.61 -18.36
N LEU A 585 -31.52 -0.43 -18.93
CA LEU A 585 -31.47 0.85 -18.22
C LEU A 585 -32.49 0.94 -17.08
N SER A 586 -33.66 0.31 -17.23
CA SER A 586 -34.69 0.29 -16.18
C SER A 586 -34.14 -0.21 -14.83
N GLY A 587 -33.29 -1.23 -14.85
CA GLY A 587 -32.66 -1.77 -13.64
C GLY A 587 -31.67 -0.81 -12.97
N GLN A 588 -31.07 0.11 -13.72
CA GLN A 588 -30.18 1.16 -13.18
C GLN A 588 -30.95 2.42 -12.77
N LEU A 589 -32.05 2.73 -13.45
CA LEU A 589 -32.99 3.77 -13.03
C LEU A 589 -33.63 3.43 -11.68
N LEU A 590 -33.97 2.17 -11.45
CA LEU A 590 -34.40 1.68 -10.13
C LEU A 590 -33.40 1.97 -9.00
N ARG A 591 -32.14 2.30 -9.31
CA ARG A 591 -31.10 2.62 -8.33
C ARG A 591 -30.89 4.12 -8.15
N GLY A 592 -31.74 4.97 -8.75
CA GLY A 592 -31.65 6.43 -8.63
C GLY A 592 -30.39 7.03 -9.27
N LYS A 593 -29.71 6.31 -10.18
CA LYS A 593 -28.43 6.75 -10.75
C LYS A 593 -28.60 7.87 -11.77
N ARG A 594 -27.83 8.96 -11.62
CA ARG A 594 -27.88 10.12 -12.52
C ARG A 594 -27.48 9.80 -13.97
N ARG A 595 -26.46 8.96 -14.17
CA ARG A 595 -26.04 8.55 -15.52
C ARG A 595 -27.06 7.67 -16.22
N ALA A 596 -27.75 6.78 -15.49
CA ALA A 596 -28.82 5.97 -16.05
C ALA A 596 -29.97 6.85 -16.55
N TRP A 597 -30.29 7.91 -15.78
CA TRP A 597 -31.26 8.93 -16.19
C TRP A 597 -30.82 9.67 -17.46
N ASN A 598 -29.57 10.16 -17.53
CA ASN A 598 -29.04 10.82 -18.74
C ASN A 598 -29.09 9.89 -19.96
N LEU A 599 -28.65 8.64 -19.80
CA LEU A 599 -28.64 7.65 -20.88
C LEU A 599 -30.05 7.28 -21.33
N ALA A 600 -30.99 7.12 -20.40
CA ALA A 600 -32.40 6.88 -20.73
C ALA A 600 -32.99 8.06 -21.51
N LEU A 601 -32.71 9.30 -21.09
CA LEU A 601 -33.17 10.49 -21.80
C LEU A 601 -32.63 10.53 -23.24
N VAL A 602 -31.32 10.32 -23.43
CA VAL A 602 -30.71 10.26 -24.76
C VAL A 602 -31.33 9.13 -25.59
N LEU A 603 -31.52 7.94 -24.99
CA LEU A 603 -32.08 6.79 -25.68
C LEU A 603 -33.52 7.03 -26.13
N PHE A 604 -34.36 7.67 -25.32
CA PHE A 604 -35.73 8.03 -25.70
C PHE A 604 -35.76 9.13 -26.76
N VAL A 605 -34.83 10.09 -26.74
CA VAL A 605 -34.70 11.12 -27.80
C VAL A 605 -34.29 10.48 -29.13
N LEU A 606 -33.32 9.56 -29.11
CA LEU A 606 -32.88 8.82 -30.29
C LEU A 606 -34.00 7.91 -30.82
N SER A 607 -34.71 7.21 -29.93
CA SER A 607 -35.86 6.38 -30.28
C SER A 607 -36.98 7.20 -30.92
N ALA A 608 -37.32 8.36 -30.35
CA ALA A 608 -38.32 9.28 -30.92
C ALA A 608 -37.90 9.80 -32.31
N GLY A 609 -36.63 10.22 -32.47
CA GLY A 609 -36.09 10.66 -33.77
C GLY A 609 -36.12 9.55 -34.82
N PHE A 610 -35.80 8.31 -34.42
CA PHE A 610 -35.89 7.14 -35.29
C PHE A 610 -37.34 6.80 -35.68
N SER A 611 -38.29 6.86 -34.73
CA SER A 611 -39.71 6.67 -35.03
C SER A 611 -40.25 7.70 -36.02
N VAL A 612 -39.77 8.95 -35.98
CA VAL A 612 -40.12 9.99 -36.97
C VAL A 612 -39.49 9.69 -38.33
N ALA A 613 -38.22 9.28 -38.36
CA ALA A 613 -37.53 8.93 -39.60
C ALA A 613 -38.16 7.73 -40.33
N ARG A 614 -38.84 6.83 -39.60
CA ARG A 614 -39.55 5.65 -40.14
C ARG A 614 -40.99 5.94 -40.62
N GLY A 615 -41.42 7.21 -40.70
CA GLY A 615 -42.77 7.57 -41.13
C GLY A 615 -43.78 7.77 -39.99
N GLY A 616 -43.34 7.73 -38.74
CA GLY A 616 -44.18 8.13 -37.59
C GLY A 616 -44.99 7.00 -36.98
N GLU A 617 -44.33 5.96 -36.45
CA GLU A 617 -44.99 4.96 -35.59
C GLU A 617 -45.61 5.64 -34.35
N GLY A 618 -46.89 6.00 -34.43
CA GLY A 618 -47.55 6.85 -33.45
C GLY A 618 -47.46 6.34 -32.01
N VAL A 619 -47.48 5.02 -31.81
CA VAL A 619 -47.38 4.39 -30.47
C VAL A 619 -45.97 4.51 -29.88
N ALA A 620 -44.92 4.20 -30.64
CA ALA A 620 -43.54 4.27 -30.17
C ALA A 620 -43.08 5.72 -29.96
N LEU A 621 -43.51 6.63 -30.84
CA LEU A 621 -43.22 8.06 -30.74
C LEU A 621 -43.91 8.68 -29.53
N THR A 622 -45.21 8.43 -29.33
CA THR A 622 -45.94 8.96 -28.16
C THR A 622 -45.41 8.40 -26.85
N ALA A 623 -45.07 7.10 -26.79
CA ALA A 623 -44.46 6.49 -25.62
C ALA A 623 -43.09 7.12 -25.29
N SER A 624 -42.24 7.32 -26.30
CA SER A 624 -40.91 7.95 -26.12
C SER A 624 -41.01 9.41 -25.68
N LEU A 625 -41.90 10.20 -26.29
CA LEU A 625 -42.14 11.61 -25.90
C LEU A 625 -42.70 11.71 -24.48
N THR A 626 -43.63 10.83 -24.11
CA THR A 626 -44.18 10.77 -22.74
C THR A 626 -43.10 10.43 -21.72
N MET A 627 -42.23 9.46 -22.03
CA MET A 627 -41.11 9.10 -21.17
C MET A 627 -40.08 10.22 -21.02
N ILE A 628 -39.81 11.00 -22.07
CA ILE A 628 -38.95 12.19 -21.99
C ILE A 628 -39.51 13.18 -20.97
N VAL A 629 -40.82 13.49 -21.02
CA VAL A 629 -41.47 14.40 -20.07
C VAL A 629 -41.39 13.84 -18.65
N ILE A 630 -41.73 12.57 -18.45
CA ILE A 630 -41.67 11.90 -17.14
C ILE A 630 -40.24 11.95 -16.57
N LEU A 631 -39.22 11.65 -17.37
CA LEU A 631 -37.83 11.72 -16.94
C LEU A 631 -37.43 13.15 -16.56
N LEU A 632 -37.81 14.16 -17.34
CA LEU A 632 -37.52 15.56 -17.03
C LEU A 632 -38.18 16.03 -15.72
N LEU A 633 -39.44 15.64 -15.48
CA LEU A 633 -40.17 15.98 -14.24
C LEU A 633 -39.60 15.28 -13.01
N THR A 634 -39.09 14.06 -13.17
CA THR A 634 -38.56 13.24 -12.07
C THR A 634 -37.05 13.42 -11.85
N ARG A 635 -36.46 14.44 -12.48
CA ARG A 635 -35.01 14.72 -12.46
C ARG A 635 -34.41 14.81 -11.05
N SER A 636 -35.15 15.34 -10.07
CA SER A 636 -34.67 15.53 -8.69
C SER A 636 -34.48 14.22 -7.92
N GLU A 637 -35.12 13.13 -8.35
CA GLU A 637 -35.09 11.83 -7.67
C GLU A 637 -33.85 11.00 -8.02
N PHE A 638 -33.14 11.36 -9.10
CA PHE A 638 -31.95 10.65 -9.59
C PHE A 638 -30.67 11.38 -9.18
N THR A 639 -30.36 11.36 -7.87
CA THR A 639 -29.19 12.03 -7.28
C THR A 639 -27.96 11.14 -7.11
N GLY A 640 -28.08 9.82 -7.34
CA GLY A 640 -26.98 8.88 -7.12
C GLY A 640 -25.77 9.21 -7.99
N LEU A 641 -24.61 9.38 -7.34
CA LEU A 641 -23.32 9.51 -8.02
C LEU A 641 -23.11 8.31 -8.96
N ALA A 642 -22.40 8.57 -10.03
CA ALA A 642 -22.19 7.57 -11.06
C ALA A 642 -20.86 6.85 -10.84
N ASP A 643 -20.90 5.52 -10.78
CA ASP A 643 -19.68 4.70 -10.86
C ASP A 643 -18.91 5.11 -12.13
N PRO A 644 -17.68 5.64 -12.05
CA PRO A 644 -16.94 6.08 -13.23
C PRO A 644 -16.81 4.91 -14.21
N PRO A 645 -17.31 4.99 -15.46
CA PRO A 645 -17.02 3.95 -16.42
C PRO A 645 -15.51 3.87 -16.55
N SER A 646 -14.98 2.66 -16.56
CA SER A 646 -13.64 2.41 -17.03
C SER A 646 -13.65 2.67 -18.54
N LEU A 647 -13.67 3.94 -18.96
CA LEU A 647 -13.62 4.37 -20.36
C LEU A 647 -12.45 3.70 -21.08
N LEU A 648 -11.36 3.46 -20.36
CA LEU A 648 -10.19 2.72 -20.83
C LEU A 648 -10.50 1.24 -21.17
N ARG A 649 -11.42 0.58 -20.44
CA ARG A 649 -11.87 -0.80 -20.76
C ARG A 649 -12.85 -0.79 -21.92
N VAL A 650 -13.78 0.16 -21.97
CA VAL A 650 -14.66 0.35 -23.13
C VAL A 650 -13.81 0.57 -24.40
N ALA A 651 -12.81 1.46 -24.31
CA ALA A 651 -11.85 1.74 -25.38
C ALA A 651 -10.96 0.53 -25.75
N ARG A 652 -10.69 -0.40 -24.82
CA ARG A 652 -9.94 -1.64 -25.09
C ARG A 652 -10.82 -2.77 -25.64
N SER A 653 -12.10 -2.83 -25.25
CA SER A 653 -13.02 -3.91 -25.64
C SER A 653 -13.63 -3.69 -27.02
N ILE A 654 -13.92 -2.44 -27.41
CA ILE A 654 -14.48 -2.12 -28.72
C ILE A 654 -13.57 -2.57 -29.88
N PRO A 655 -12.26 -2.26 -29.90
CA PRO A 655 -11.37 -2.69 -30.98
C PRO A 655 -11.25 -4.22 -31.08
N ARG A 656 -11.29 -4.94 -29.95
CA ARG A 656 -11.24 -6.42 -29.94
C ARG A 656 -12.51 -7.04 -30.51
N PHE A 657 -13.67 -6.48 -30.14
CA PHE A 657 -14.96 -6.91 -30.69
C PHE A 657 -15.02 -6.64 -32.20
N LEU A 658 -14.65 -5.42 -32.64
CA LEU A 658 -14.59 -5.08 -34.05
C LEU A 658 -13.60 -5.97 -34.80
N LEU A 659 -12.41 -6.22 -34.26
CA LEU A 659 -11.45 -7.15 -34.88
C LEU A 659 -12.03 -8.55 -35.08
N LEU A 660 -12.75 -9.08 -34.09
CA LEU A 660 -13.38 -10.40 -34.20
C LEU A 660 -14.50 -10.43 -35.25
N VAL A 661 -15.33 -9.39 -35.29
CA VAL A 661 -16.38 -9.23 -36.32
C VAL A 661 -15.77 -9.13 -37.71
N TYR A 662 -14.73 -8.31 -37.88
CA TYR A 662 -14.05 -8.16 -39.16
C TYR A 662 -13.35 -9.46 -39.58
N LEU A 663 -12.70 -10.17 -38.66
CA LEU A 663 -12.08 -11.47 -38.93
C LEU A 663 -13.13 -12.51 -39.36
N TYR A 664 -14.25 -12.61 -38.64
CA TYR A 664 -15.38 -13.46 -39.01
C TYR A 664 -15.92 -13.10 -40.40
N GLY A 665 -16.19 -11.81 -40.63
CA GLY A 665 -16.73 -11.31 -41.89
C GLY A 665 -15.82 -11.59 -43.07
N PHE A 666 -14.51 -11.33 -42.93
CA PHE A 666 -13.52 -11.62 -43.97
C PHE A 666 -13.36 -13.12 -44.21
N LEU A 667 -13.30 -13.96 -43.17
CA LEU A 667 -13.21 -15.41 -43.33
C LEU A 667 -14.46 -15.99 -44.00
N ALA A 668 -15.65 -15.49 -43.65
CA ALA A 668 -16.91 -15.92 -44.25
C ALA A 668 -17.01 -15.54 -45.74
N LEU A 669 -16.60 -14.31 -46.09
CA LEU A 669 -16.54 -13.86 -47.49
C LEU A 669 -15.46 -14.61 -48.28
N TRP A 670 -14.29 -14.83 -47.69
CA TRP A 670 -13.20 -15.59 -48.32
C TRP A 670 -13.58 -17.04 -48.60
N ALA A 671 -14.26 -17.70 -47.65
CA ALA A 671 -14.77 -19.06 -47.83
C ALA A 671 -15.82 -19.19 -48.95
N GLN A 672 -16.45 -18.07 -49.33
CA GLN A 672 -17.45 -17.99 -50.40
C GLN A 672 -16.96 -17.18 -51.62
N GLN A 673 -15.66 -16.91 -51.73
CA GLN A 673 -15.10 -16.05 -52.79
C GLN A 673 -15.47 -16.47 -54.22
N GLY A 674 -15.72 -17.76 -54.45
CA GLY A 674 -16.12 -18.30 -55.76
C GLY A 674 -17.59 -18.09 -56.12
N THR A 675 -18.42 -17.58 -55.21
CA THR A 675 -19.87 -17.39 -55.37
C THR A 675 -20.33 -15.93 -55.19
N LEU A 676 -19.39 -15.01 -54.96
CA LEU A 676 -19.63 -13.56 -54.80
C LEU A 676 -19.60 -12.83 -56.15
N SER A 677 -20.56 -11.93 -56.35
CA SER A 677 -20.57 -10.96 -57.45
C SER A 677 -20.81 -9.56 -56.89
N PRO A 678 -19.91 -8.58 -57.10
CA PRO A 678 -18.59 -8.68 -57.76
C PRO A 678 -17.56 -9.50 -56.95
N SER A 679 -16.40 -9.78 -57.55
CA SER A 679 -15.29 -10.49 -56.90
C SER A 679 -14.77 -9.74 -55.66
N MET A 680 -14.42 -10.50 -54.62
CA MET A 680 -13.99 -9.97 -53.31
C MET A 680 -12.84 -8.95 -53.43
N ASN A 681 -13.02 -7.77 -52.84
CA ASN A 681 -11.97 -6.77 -52.64
C ASN A 681 -12.00 -6.23 -51.19
N LEU A 682 -10.91 -5.61 -50.74
CA LEU A 682 -10.78 -5.20 -49.33
C LEU A 682 -11.76 -4.08 -48.95
N SER A 683 -12.04 -3.14 -49.87
CA SER A 683 -12.92 -2.00 -49.61
C SER A 683 -14.38 -2.42 -49.45
N ASP A 684 -14.89 -3.20 -50.40
CA ASP A 684 -16.30 -3.59 -50.47
C ASP A 684 -16.59 -4.68 -49.44
N SER A 685 -15.61 -5.53 -49.11
CA SER A 685 -15.72 -6.44 -47.96
C SER A 685 -15.78 -5.69 -46.63
N SER A 686 -14.97 -4.65 -46.44
CA SER A 686 -15.04 -3.81 -45.23
C SER A 686 -16.37 -3.07 -45.13
N TRP A 687 -16.88 -2.58 -46.26
CA TRP A 687 -18.19 -1.94 -46.36
C TRP A 687 -19.33 -2.92 -46.05
N ALA A 688 -19.34 -4.11 -46.65
CA ALA A 688 -20.33 -5.16 -46.39
C ALA A 688 -20.40 -5.54 -44.91
N ILE A 689 -19.26 -5.73 -44.26
CA ILE A 689 -19.18 -6.07 -42.83
C ILE A 689 -19.72 -4.93 -41.98
N THR A 690 -19.30 -3.68 -42.25
CA THR A 690 -19.69 -2.51 -41.44
C THR A 690 -21.18 -2.20 -41.57
N VAL A 691 -21.70 -2.22 -42.79
CA VAL A 691 -23.11 -1.93 -43.07
C VAL A 691 -24.00 -3.11 -42.67
N GLY A 692 -23.50 -4.34 -42.74
CA GLY A 692 -24.21 -5.53 -42.25
C GLY A 692 -24.44 -5.55 -40.74
N LEU A 693 -23.57 -4.91 -39.94
CA LEU A 693 -23.80 -4.76 -38.49
C LEU A 693 -25.07 -3.95 -38.15
N VAL A 694 -25.51 -3.09 -39.08
CA VAL A 694 -26.66 -2.20 -38.90
C VAL A 694 -27.82 -2.53 -39.86
N GLY A 695 -27.70 -3.64 -40.62
CA GLY A 695 -28.74 -4.10 -41.55
C GLY A 695 -28.92 -3.20 -42.77
N GLY A 696 -27.86 -2.55 -43.27
CA GLY A 696 -27.95 -1.74 -44.50
C GLY A 696 -27.68 -2.55 -45.78
N GLU A 697 -27.83 -1.89 -46.93
CA GLU A 697 -27.64 -2.48 -48.26
C GLU A 697 -26.24 -3.08 -48.45
N GLN A 698 -26.19 -4.31 -48.95
CA GLN A 698 -24.98 -5.09 -49.11
C GLN A 698 -24.38 -4.89 -50.52
N PRO A 699 -23.05 -4.71 -50.64
CA PRO A 699 -22.40 -4.49 -51.95
C PRO A 699 -22.20 -5.79 -52.76
N TYR A 700 -22.49 -6.96 -52.18
CA TYR A 700 -22.35 -8.26 -52.83
C TYR A 700 -23.71 -8.95 -52.99
N GLU A 701 -23.91 -9.59 -54.13
CA GLU A 701 -25.00 -10.56 -54.29
C GLU A 701 -24.58 -11.93 -53.75
N TYR A 702 -25.33 -12.42 -52.77
CA TYR A 702 -25.09 -13.72 -52.16
C TYR A 702 -25.99 -14.79 -52.78
N SER A 703 -25.48 -16.02 -52.90
CA SER A 703 -26.26 -17.16 -53.40
C SER A 703 -26.43 -18.28 -52.35
N GLY A 704 -27.46 -19.12 -52.52
CA GLY A 704 -27.69 -20.29 -51.67
C GLY A 704 -28.09 -19.96 -50.22
N ARG A 705 -27.69 -20.82 -49.27
CA ARG A 705 -27.99 -20.63 -47.83
C ARG A 705 -27.22 -19.46 -47.20
N PHE A 706 -26.08 -19.10 -47.78
CA PHE A 706 -25.23 -18.00 -47.30
C PHE A 706 -25.95 -16.64 -47.41
N ALA A 707 -26.76 -16.45 -48.45
CA ALA A 707 -27.51 -15.23 -48.69
C ALA A 707 -28.48 -14.82 -47.58
N ARG A 708 -28.96 -15.80 -46.80
CA ARG A 708 -29.82 -15.53 -45.64
C ARG A 708 -29.06 -15.53 -44.33
N LEU A 709 -28.03 -16.37 -44.20
CA LEU A 709 -27.33 -16.58 -42.93
C LEU A 709 -26.28 -15.51 -42.63
N PHE A 710 -25.60 -14.98 -43.64
CA PHE A 710 -24.48 -14.05 -43.44
C PHE A 710 -24.93 -12.62 -43.10
N PRO A 711 -25.89 -12.00 -43.81
CA PRO A 711 -26.43 -10.70 -43.38
C PRO A 711 -27.07 -10.78 -41.98
N ALA A 712 -27.88 -11.82 -41.74
CA ALA A 712 -28.54 -12.03 -40.46
C ALA A 712 -27.54 -12.25 -39.30
N SER A 713 -26.41 -12.92 -39.54
CA SER A 713 -25.40 -13.12 -38.49
C SER A 713 -24.67 -11.81 -38.15
N LEU A 714 -24.40 -10.94 -39.14
CA LEU A 714 -23.82 -9.62 -38.90
C LEU A 714 -24.77 -8.72 -38.10
N GLU A 715 -26.06 -8.75 -38.40
CA GLU A 715 -27.08 -8.01 -37.64
C GLU A 715 -27.15 -8.48 -36.17
N VAL A 716 -27.14 -9.79 -35.93
CA VAL A 716 -27.09 -10.36 -34.58
C VAL A 716 -25.82 -9.93 -33.85
N LEU A 717 -24.67 -9.91 -34.53
CA LEU A 717 -23.42 -9.42 -33.97
C LEU A 717 -23.50 -7.92 -33.65
N GLY A 718 -24.11 -7.10 -34.49
CA GLY A 718 -24.32 -5.67 -34.24
C GLY A 718 -25.18 -5.41 -33.01
N ALA A 719 -26.31 -6.13 -32.88
CA ALA A 719 -27.15 -6.08 -31.70
C ALA A 719 -26.41 -6.53 -30.43
N LEU A 720 -25.63 -7.61 -30.51
CA LEU A 720 -24.81 -8.11 -29.41
C LEU A 720 -23.72 -7.09 -29.01
N GLY A 721 -23.09 -6.43 -29.97
CA GLY A 721 -22.09 -5.39 -29.76
C GLY A 721 -22.67 -4.16 -29.05
N LEU A 722 -23.87 -3.73 -29.42
CA LEU A 722 -24.59 -2.63 -28.76
C LEU A 722 -24.96 -2.99 -27.31
N LEU A 723 -25.45 -4.22 -27.09
CA LEU A 723 -25.76 -4.73 -25.74
C LEU A 723 -24.50 -4.82 -24.88
N LEU A 724 -23.39 -5.29 -25.44
CA LEU A 724 -22.09 -5.35 -24.75
C LEU A 724 -21.58 -3.95 -24.40
N LEU A 725 -21.68 -2.99 -25.32
CA LEU A 725 -21.27 -1.60 -25.11
C LEU A 725 -22.05 -0.96 -23.95
N LEU A 726 -23.38 -1.10 -23.96
CA LEU A 726 -24.23 -0.57 -22.90
C LEU A 726 -23.99 -1.28 -21.58
N TRP A 727 -23.82 -2.59 -21.61
CA TRP A 727 -23.44 -3.33 -20.42
C TRP A 727 -22.12 -2.81 -19.84
N LEU A 728 -21.09 -2.57 -20.65
CA LEU A 728 -19.81 -2.00 -20.20
C LEU A 728 -19.93 -0.56 -19.67
N LEU A 729 -20.79 0.28 -20.28
CA LEU A 729 -21.05 1.65 -19.85
C LEU A 729 -21.85 1.73 -18.55
N LEU A 730 -22.72 0.74 -18.31
CA LEU A 730 -23.62 0.68 -17.16
C LEU A 730 -23.10 -0.19 -16.01
N ARG A 731 -22.03 -0.96 -16.25
CA ARG A 731 -21.40 -1.80 -15.23
C ARG A 731 -20.79 -0.92 -14.14
N PRO A 732 -20.98 -1.25 -12.85
CA PRO A 732 -20.30 -0.56 -11.78
C PRO A 732 -18.78 -0.69 -11.92
N ALA A 733 -18.05 0.43 -11.94
CA ALA A 733 -16.62 0.47 -11.66
C ALA A 733 -16.42 1.10 -10.27
N VAL A 734 -16.85 0.40 -9.23
CA VAL A 734 -16.42 0.75 -7.87
C VAL A 734 -14.99 0.26 -7.73
N ARG A 735 -14.04 1.18 -7.86
CA ARG A 735 -12.72 1.02 -7.24
C ARG A 735 -12.89 1.37 -5.77
N GLY A 736 -13.25 0.39 -4.96
CA GLY A 736 -12.88 0.47 -3.54
C GLY A 736 -11.35 0.48 -3.51
N ARG A 737 -10.74 1.42 -2.79
CA ARG A 737 -9.32 1.33 -2.47
C ARG A 737 -9.18 0.24 -1.40
N VAL A 738 -9.21 -1.01 -1.88
CA VAL A 738 -9.08 -2.21 -1.07
C VAL A 738 -7.79 -2.06 -0.24
N GLY A 739 -7.90 -2.10 1.09
CA GLY A 739 -6.77 -1.96 2.03
C GLY A 739 -6.47 -0.56 2.59
N GLU A 740 -7.03 0.54 2.05
CA GLU A 740 -6.81 1.88 2.62
C GLU A 740 -7.59 2.05 3.94
N GLY A 741 -6.91 2.40 5.03
CA GLY A 741 -7.52 2.48 6.38
C GLY A 741 -7.53 1.15 7.16
N ARG A 742 -6.94 0.08 6.62
CA ARG A 742 -6.84 -1.23 7.29
C ARG A 742 -6.14 -1.16 8.65
N GLU A 743 -5.07 -0.39 8.77
CA GLU A 743 -4.36 -0.21 10.06
C GLU A 743 -5.27 0.42 11.11
N ARG A 744 -6.06 1.44 10.72
CA ARG A 744 -7.06 2.07 11.59
C ARG A 744 -8.18 1.10 11.96
N ALA A 745 -8.64 0.29 11.01
CA ALA A 745 -9.63 -0.74 11.27
C ALA A 745 -9.10 -1.80 12.24
N ALA A 746 -7.86 -2.25 12.06
CA ALA A 746 -7.19 -3.18 12.97
C ALA A 746 -7.10 -2.62 14.39
N ALA A 747 -6.73 -1.34 14.54
CA ALA A 747 -6.71 -0.68 15.84
C ALA A 747 -8.11 -0.59 16.47
N MET A 748 -9.16 -0.34 15.68
CA MET A 748 -10.55 -0.31 16.19
C MET A 748 -11.07 -1.70 16.56
N VAL A 749 -10.70 -2.75 15.82
CA VAL A 749 -11.00 -4.14 16.23
C VAL A 749 -10.25 -4.48 17.50
N GLU A 750 -8.99 -4.07 17.63
CA GLU A 750 -8.22 -4.31 18.85
C GLU A 750 -8.86 -3.62 20.07
N GLN A 751 -9.32 -2.39 19.89
CA GLN A 751 -9.89 -1.60 20.98
C GLN A 751 -11.36 -1.92 21.30
N PHE A 752 -12.19 -2.20 20.29
CA PHE A 752 -13.65 -2.32 20.41
C PHE A 752 -14.22 -3.63 19.85
N GLY A 753 -13.41 -4.49 19.23
CA GLY A 753 -13.83 -5.75 18.60
C GLY A 753 -14.07 -6.87 19.61
N TRP A 754 -15.19 -6.80 20.32
CA TRP A 754 -15.61 -7.81 21.30
C TRP A 754 -16.40 -8.98 20.67
N ASP A 755 -16.97 -8.78 19.48
CA ASP A 755 -17.75 -9.81 18.76
C ASP A 755 -16.83 -10.83 18.09
N THR A 756 -17.30 -12.07 18.00
CA THR A 756 -16.54 -13.19 17.43
C THR A 756 -16.27 -13.05 15.93
N LEU A 757 -17.07 -12.23 15.22
CA LEU A 757 -16.86 -11.91 13.81
C LEU A 757 -16.03 -10.63 13.60
N ALA A 758 -15.76 -9.86 14.65
CA ALA A 758 -15.02 -8.60 14.57
C ALA A 758 -13.62 -8.74 13.94
N PRO A 759 -12.82 -9.80 14.22
CA PRO A 759 -11.52 -9.97 13.61
C PRO A 759 -11.54 -10.05 12.07
N PHE A 760 -12.63 -10.58 11.50
CA PHE A 760 -12.78 -10.72 10.04
C PHE A 760 -13.09 -9.40 9.33
N ALA A 761 -13.38 -8.32 10.06
CA ALA A 761 -13.43 -6.98 9.48
C ALA A 761 -12.07 -6.58 8.88
N CYS A 762 -10.96 -7.07 9.44
CA CYS A 762 -9.58 -6.73 9.04
C CYS A 762 -9.06 -7.48 7.80
N ARG A 763 -9.94 -8.17 7.06
CA ARG A 763 -9.58 -8.89 5.84
C ARG A 763 -9.19 -7.95 4.70
N ASP A 764 -8.31 -8.45 3.85
CA ASP A 764 -7.70 -7.73 2.73
C ASP A 764 -8.72 -7.32 1.68
N ASP A 765 -9.84 -8.04 1.54
CA ASP A 765 -10.88 -7.79 0.53
C ASP A 765 -11.92 -6.72 0.95
N LYS A 766 -11.76 -6.11 2.13
CA LYS A 766 -12.75 -5.17 2.70
C LYS A 766 -12.40 -3.71 2.43
N SER A 767 -13.44 -2.90 2.35
CA SER A 767 -13.39 -1.43 2.46
C SER A 767 -13.94 -1.01 3.81
N TYR A 768 -13.48 0.14 4.31
CA TYR A 768 -13.80 0.62 5.65
C TYR A 768 -14.53 1.96 5.60
N PHE A 769 -15.64 2.07 6.33
CA PHE A 769 -16.33 3.33 6.57
C PHE A 769 -16.20 3.69 8.06
N PHE A 770 -15.70 4.88 8.37
CA PHE A 770 -15.53 5.37 9.74
C PHE A 770 -16.55 6.47 10.02
N SER A 771 -17.09 6.52 11.24
CA SER A 771 -17.97 7.61 11.67
C SER A 771 -17.24 8.95 11.70
N SER A 772 -17.99 10.04 11.62
CA SER A 772 -17.47 11.42 11.68
C SER A 772 -16.74 11.75 12.98
N ASP A 773 -17.15 11.15 14.11
CA ASP A 773 -16.46 11.24 15.40
C ASP A 773 -15.20 10.35 15.49
N GLY A 774 -15.03 9.46 14.52
CA GLY A 774 -13.91 8.53 14.40
C GLY A 774 -13.89 7.38 15.41
N LEU A 775 -14.97 7.17 16.16
CA LEU A 775 -15.08 6.20 17.26
C LEU A 775 -15.84 4.91 16.89
N ALA A 776 -16.41 4.83 15.69
CA ALA A 776 -17.01 3.60 15.16
C ALA A 776 -16.70 3.39 13.67
N MET A 777 -16.83 2.15 13.21
CA MET A 777 -16.60 1.75 11.83
C MET A 777 -17.50 0.62 11.36
N VAL A 778 -17.59 0.50 10.03
CA VAL A 778 -18.26 -0.59 9.32
C VAL A 778 -17.35 -1.10 8.22
N ALA A 779 -17.10 -2.42 8.19
CA ALA A 779 -16.35 -3.07 7.12
C ALA A 779 -17.31 -3.65 6.07
N TYR A 780 -17.14 -3.28 4.80
CA TYR A 780 -18.05 -3.64 3.73
C TYR A 780 -17.35 -4.02 2.42
N GLY A 781 -17.98 -4.89 1.64
CA GLY A 781 -17.62 -5.20 0.26
C GLY A 781 -18.71 -4.70 -0.70
N TYR A 782 -18.32 -4.21 -1.87
CA TYR A 782 -19.29 -3.79 -2.88
C TYR A 782 -19.52 -4.88 -3.92
N LEU A 783 -20.78 -5.31 -4.07
CA LEU A 783 -21.15 -6.30 -5.08
C LEU A 783 -22.49 -5.97 -5.77
N GLY A 784 -22.41 -5.67 -7.06
CA GLY A 784 -23.59 -5.62 -7.93
C GLY A 784 -24.65 -4.57 -7.54
N GLY A 785 -24.24 -3.47 -6.90
CA GLY A 785 -25.13 -2.41 -6.39
C GLY A 785 -25.43 -2.47 -4.90
N PHE A 786 -24.80 -3.41 -4.17
CA PHE A 786 -25.03 -3.62 -2.75
C PHE A 786 -23.73 -3.40 -1.99
N ALA A 787 -23.81 -2.67 -0.88
CA ALA A 787 -22.73 -2.55 0.09
C ALA A 787 -23.00 -3.60 1.18
N LEU A 788 -22.25 -4.70 1.12
CA LEU A 788 -22.43 -5.88 1.94
C LEU A 788 -21.50 -5.78 3.15
N VAL A 789 -22.07 -5.44 4.28
CA VAL A 789 -21.37 -5.34 5.57
C VAL A 789 -21.19 -6.73 6.15
N SER A 790 -20.00 -7.03 6.65
CA SER A 790 -19.68 -8.31 7.28
C SER A 790 -19.68 -8.16 8.80
N GLY A 791 -20.63 -8.79 9.49
CA GLY A 791 -20.80 -8.67 10.94
C GLY A 791 -21.45 -7.36 11.38
N ASP A 792 -21.35 -7.09 12.68
CA ASP A 792 -21.88 -5.87 13.30
C ASP A 792 -20.89 -4.69 13.22
N PRO A 793 -21.37 -3.43 13.28
CA PRO A 793 -20.50 -2.26 13.39
C PRO A 793 -19.59 -2.34 14.63
N ILE A 794 -18.38 -1.80 14.53
CA ILE A 794 -17.32 -1.92 15.55
C ILE A 794 -16.95 -0.52 16.05
N GLY A 795 -17.07 -0.27 17.36
CA GLY A 795 -16.80 1.04 17.94
C GLY A 795 -17.39 1.24 19.33
N GLU A 796 -17.35 2.48 19.81
CA GLU A 796 -17.99 2.88 21.06
C GLU A 796 -19.52 2.84 20.93
N ASP A 797 -20.23 2.32 21.94
CA ASP A 797 -21.69 2.10 21.90
C ASP A 797 -22.49 3.33 21.46
N ALA A 798 -22.08 4.53 21.91
CA ALA A 798 -22.75 5.78 21.57
C ALA A 798 -22.59 6.17 20.08
N SER A 799 -21.53 5.69 19.44
CA SER A 799 -21.17 5.98 18.04
C SER A 799 -21.68 4.92 17.05
N ILE A 800 -22.14 3.77 17.54
CA ILE A 800 -22.73 2.70 16.69
C ILE A 800 -23.96 3.18 15.90
N PRO A 801 -24.96 3.88 16.50
CA PRO A 801 -26.07 4.41 15.72
C PRO A 801 -25.61 5.45 14.67
N LEU A 802 -24.63 6.29 15.03
CA LEU A 802 -24.08 7.33 14.16
C LEU A 802 -23.42 6.73 12.91
N VAL A 803 -22.53 5.74 13.07
CA VAL A 803 -21.85 5.13 11.92
C VAL A 803 -22.82 4.43 10.99
N VAL A 804 -23.88 3.83 11.52
CA VAL A 804 -24.93 3.19 10.70
C VAL A 804 -25.70 4.24 9.90
N ASP A 805 -26.10 5.35 10.52
CA ASP A 805 -26.81 6.45 9.83
C ASP A 805 -25.96 7.09 8.73
N GLU A 806 -24.69 7.39 9.04
CA GLU A 806 -23.75 7.97 8.09
C GLU A 806 -23.40 6.99 6.96
N PHE A 807 -23.30 5.70 7.24
CA PHE A 807 -23.09 4.67 6.23
C PHE A 807 -24.30 4.50 5.31
N ILE A 808 -25.53 4.62 5.84
CA ILE A 808 -26.75 4.67 5.02
C ILE A 808 -26.69 5.87 4.08
N LEU A 809 -26.33 7.07 4.57
CA LEU A 809 -26.17 8.26 3.73
C LEU A 809 -25.09 8.07 2.67
N HIS A 810 -23.96 7.45 3.04
CA HIS A 810 -22.89 7.13 2.12
C HIS A 810 -23.38 6.19 0.99
N CYS A 811 -24.08 5.12 1.33
CA CYS A 811 -24.67 4.20 0.36
C CYS A 811 -25.69 4.93 -0.53
N GLN A 812 -26.55 5.76 0.05
CA GLN A 812 -27.55 6.52 -0.68
C GLN A 812 -26.92 7.54 -1.66
N HIS A 813 -25.81 8.16 -1.27
CA HIS A 813 -25.05 9.08 -2.13
C HIS A 813 -24.49 8.36 -3.38
N HIS A 814 -24.08 7.10 -3.24
CA HIS A 814 -23.54 6.29 -4.32
C HIS A 814 -24.60 5.43 -5.05
N GLY A 815 -25.87 5.48 -4.63
CA GLY A 815 -26.93 4.64 -5.19
C GLY A 815 -26.74 3.14 -4.88
N TRP A 816 -26.14 2.83 -3.74
CA TRP A 816 -25.92 1.48 -3.22
C TRP A 816 -27.02 1.11 -2.22
N GLN A 817 -27.34 -0.18 -2.16
CA GLN A 817 -28.22 -0.74 -1.13
C GLN A 817 -27.38 -1.37 -0.01
N PRO A 818 -27.42 -0.86 1.23
CA PRO A 818 -26.74 -1.48 2.35
C PRO A 818 -27.44 -2.79 2.74
N ALA A 819 -26.66 -3.83 3.03
CA ALA A 819 -27.14 -5.05 3.67
C ALA A 819 -26.11 -5.53 4.69
N PHE A 820 -26.56 -5.92 5.87
CA PHE A 820 -25.69 -6.39 6.95
C PHE A 820 -25.80 -7.89 7.08
N LEU A 821 -24.67 -8.57 6.88
CA LEU A 821 -24.55 -10.01 6.88
C LEU A 821 -24.12 -10.46 8.29
N ALA A 822 -24.75 -11.52 8.80
CA ALA A 822 -24.44 -12.10 10.10
C ALA A 822 -24.47 -11.10 11.28
N ALA A 823 -25.40 -10.14 11.25
CA ALA A 823 -25.66 -9.26 12.40
C ALA A 823 -26.30 -10.06 13.54
N ARG A 824 -26.06 -9.69 14.80
CA ARG A 824 -26.73 -10.40 15.92
C ARG A 824 -28.23 -10.13 15.92
N GLU A 825 -29.00 -11.15 16.29
CA GLU A 825 -30.46 -11.02 16.45
C GLU A 825 -30.85 -9.96 17.50
N VAL A 826 -30.02 -9.77 18.53
CA VAL A 826 -30.26 -8.77 19.58
C VAL A 826 -30.17 -7.32 19.08
N ASP A 827 -29.44 -7.08 17.99
CA ASP A 827 -29.25 -5.74 17.41
C ASP A 827 -30.32 -5.42 16.35
N VAL A 828 -31.26 -6.32 16.07
CA VAL A 828 -32.37 -6.10 15.11
C VAL A 828 -33.14 -4.80 15.37
N PRO A 829 -33.46 -4.39 16.61
CA PRO A 829 -34.14 -3.11 16.87
C PRO A 829 -33.41 -1.89 16.29
N LEU A 830 -32.08 -1.85 16.38
CA LEU A 830 -31.24 -0.76 15.83
C LEU A 830 -31.49 -0.56 14.33
N TYR A 831 -31.61 -1.67 13.59
CA TYR A 831 -31.85 -1.65 12.15
C TYR A 831 -33.33 -1.44 11.81
N ALA A 832 -34.24 -2.01 12.60
CA ALA A 832 -35.68 -1.89 12.39
C ALA A 832 -36.17 -0.44 12.51
N GLU A 833 -35.62 0.34 13.46
CA GLU A 833 -35.88 1.78 13.60
C GLU A 833 -35.53 2.57 12.33
N ARG A 834 -34.56 2.09 11.54
CA ARG A 834 -34.13 2.69 10.27
C ARG A 834 -34.87 2.13 9.06
N GLY A 835 -35.89 1.29 9.27
CA GLY A 835 -36.74 0.72 8.22
C GLY A 835 -36.17 -0.53 7.55
N PHE A 836 -35.13 -1.15 8.11
CA PHE A 836 -34.67 -2.45 7.66
C PHE A 836 -35.55 -3.59 8.18
N ARG A 837 -35.44 -4.74 7.53
CA ARG A 837 -36.05 -6.00 7.92
C ARG A 837 -34.95 -7.04 8.17
N SER A 838 -35.24 -8.01 9.02
CA SER A 838 -34.34 -9.13 9.29
C SER A 838 -34.84 -10.43 8.66
N PHE A 839 -33.90 -11.29 8.30
CA PHE A 839 -34.15 -12.66 7.89
C PHE A 839 -33.15 -13.57 8.62
N TYR A 840 -33.64 -14.65 9.22
CA TYR A 840 -32.78 -15.57 9.97
C TYR A 840 -31.75 -16.24 9.04
N LEU A 841 -30.46 -16.13 9.39
CA LEU A 841 -29.36 -16.62 8.57
C LEU A 841 -28.77 -17.92 9.11
N GLY A 842 -28.56 -18.00 10.42
CA GLY A 842 -27.96 -19.17 11.08
C GLY A 842 -27.53 -18.86 12.50
N ASP A 843 -26.81 -19.80 13.11
CA ASP A 843 -26.33 -19.68 14.49
C ASP A 843 -24.82 -19.93 14.55
N GLU A 844 -24.14 -19.22 15.45
CA GLU A 844 -22.73 -19.42 15.74
C GLU A 844 -22.55 -20.30 16.97
N ALA A 845 -21.65 -21.28 16.89
CA ALA A 845 -21.37 -22.20 17.99
C ALA A 845 -20.28 -21.64 18.91
N ILE A 846 -20.65 -21.25 20.13
CA ILE A 846 -19.74 -20.70 21.14
C ILE A 846 -19.54 -21.70 22.29
N LEU A 847 -18.29 -22.08 22.56
CA LEU A 847 -17.93 -22.85 23.75
C LEU A 847 -17.55 -21.91 24.90
N ASP A 848 -18.05 -22.18 26.10
CA ASP A 848 -17.55 -21.55 27.33
C ASP A 848 -16.41 -22.39 27.89
N CYS A 849 -15.18 -21.87 27.81
CA CYS A 849 -13.97 -22.55 28.22
C CYS A 849 -13.94 -22.86 29.74
N ARG A 850 -14.72 -22.13 30.55
CA ARG A 850 -14.75 -22.32 32.01
C ARG A 850 -15.59 -23.54 32.39
N THR A 851 -16.67 -23.77 31.67
CA THR A 851 -17.63 -24.85 31.95
C THR A 851 -17.44 -26.08 31.08
N PHE A 852 -16.72 -25.96 29.96
CA PHE A 852 -16.43 -27.09 29.08
C PHE A 852 -15.68 -28.21 29.85
N SER A 853 -16.21 -29.42 29.78
CA SER A 853 -15.63 -30.60 30.42
C SER A 853 -15.93 -31.84 29.60
N LEU A 854 -14.88 -32.64 29.32
CA LEU A 854 -15.03 -33.94 28.66
C LEU A 854 -15.77 -34.97 29.53
N GLU A 855 -15.90 -34.73 30.83
CA GLU A 855 -16.62 -35.60 31.77
C GLU A 855 -18.10 -35.20 31.94
N ALA A 856 -18.57 -34.16 31.22
CA ALA A 856 -19.97 -33.78 31.23
C ALA A 856 -20.89 -34.86 30.63
N GLU A 857 -22.14 -34.88 31.06
CA GLU A 857 -23.17 -35.78 30.52
C GLU A 857 -23.36 -35.52 29.02
N GLY A 858 -23.38 -36.58 28.20
CA GLY A 858 -23.47 -36.49 26.73
C GLY A 858 -22.13 -36.37 25.98
N MET A 859 -21.01 -36.10 26.66
CA MET A 859 -19.67 -35.96 26.03
C MET A 859 -18.94 -37.28 25.75
N ALA A 860 -19.58 -38.44 26.00
CA ALA A 860 -18.96 -39.75 25.82
C ALA A 860 -18.37 -40.00 24.40
N PRO A 861 -19.03 -39.60 23.30
CA PRO A 861 -18.46 -39.75 21.96
C PRO A 861 -17.20 -38.90 21.73
N VAL A 862 -17.20 -37.64 22.19
CA VAL A 862 -16.05 -36.73 22.09
C VAL A 862 -14.91 -37.26 22.94
N ARG A 863 -15.17 -37.66 24.19
CA ARG A 863 -14.18 -38.23 25.11
C ARG A 863 -13.52 -39.49 24.54
N GLN A 864 -14.29 -40.36 23.88
CA GLN A 864 -13.74 -41.55 23.21
C GLN A 864 -12.87 -41.21 22.00
N ALA A 865 -13.24 -40.19 21.22
CA ALA A 865 -12.46 -39.71 20.09
C ALA A 865 -11.12 -39.07 20.54
N VAL A 866 -11.17 -38.21 21.56
CA VAL A 866 -10.00 -37.55 22.17
C VAL A 866 -9.01 -38.61 22.71
N ARG A 867 -9.48 -39.55 23.54
CA ARG A 867 -8.64 -40.64 24.10
C ARG A 867 -8.01 -41.54 23.04
N ARG A 868 -8.60 -41.64 21.84
CA ARG A 868 -8.03 -42.40 20.73
C ARG A 868 -6.89 -41.62 20.06
N ALA A 869 -7.09 -40.33 19.83
CA ALA A 869 -6.08 -39.46 19.22
C ALA A 869 -4.86 -39.25 20.13
N GLU A 870 -5.07 -39.13 21.45
CA GLU A 870 -4.02 -38.99 22.49
C GLU A 870 -2.95 -40.10 22.46
N LYS A 871 -3.30 -41.30 21.99
CA LYS A 871 -2.36 -42.42 21.94
C LYS A 871 -1.29 -42.28 20.87
N ALA A 872 -1.55 -41.48 19.84
CA ALA A 872 -0.71 -41.37 18.64
C ALA A 872 -0.25 -39.94 18.35
N HIS A 873 -0.71 -38.96 19.13
CA HIS A 873 -0.43 -37.54 18.88
C HIS A 873 -0.08 -36.80 20.16
N ARG A 874 0.81 -35.80 20.01
CA ARG A 874 1.13 -34.78 21.01
C ARG A 874 0.45 -33.47 20.61
N PHE A 875 -0.16 -32.79 21.58
CA PHE A 875 -0.76 -31.47 21.38
C PHE A 875 0.23 -30.37 21.75
N GLU A 876 0.18 -29.26 21.03
CA GLU A 876 0.94 -28.06 21.35
C GLU A 876 0.17 -26.81 20.95
N LEU A 877 -0.09 -25.92 21.92
CA LEU A 877 -0.59 -24.58 21.68
C LEU A 877 0.58 -23.59 21.70
N MET A 878 0.74 -22.83 20.62
CA MET A 878 1.82 -21.86 20.47
C MET A 878 1.31 -20.57 19.84
N ALA A 879 2.07 -19.48 19.99
CA ALA A 879 1.81 -18.26 19.24
C ALA A 879 2.22 -18.48 17.77
N GLU A 880 1.44 -17.97 16.81
CA GLU A 880 1.76 -18.14 15.38
C GLU A 880 3.15 -17.57 15.03
N GLU A 881 3.55 -16.47 15.67
CA GLU A 881 4.88 -15.84 15.53
C GLU A 881 6.05 -16.72 16.03
N SER A 882 5.76 -17.72 16.87
CA SER A 882 6.76 -18.65 17.38
C SER A 882 6.94 -19.88 16.47
N ALA A 883 6.11 -20.04 15.44
CA ALA A 883 6.21 -21.15 14.50
C ALA A 883 7.46 -21.01 13.62
N SER A 884 8.24 -22.09 13.51
CA SER A 884 9.41 -22.11 12.62
C SER A 884 8.97 -22.05 11.15
N PRO A 885 9.82 -21.50 10.24
CA PRO A 885 9.50 -21.49 8.81
C PRO A 885 9.19 -22.89 8.23
N ALA A 886 9.84 -23.93 8.76
CA ALA A 886 9.57 -25.32 8.39
C ALA A 886 8.17 -25.78 8.83
N LEU A 887 7.75 -25.44 10.05
CA LEU A 887 6.39 -25.73 10.53
C LEU A 887 5.35 -24.98 9.71
N VAL A 888 5.55 -23.68 9.45
CA VAL A 888 4.66 -22.87 8.60
C VAL A 888 4.45 -23.53 7.24
N SER A 889 5.55 -23.94 6.58
CA SER A 889 5.48 -24.64 5.30
C SER A 889 4.68 -25.95 5.40
N ALA A 890 4.88 -26.74 6.46
CA ALA A 890 4.17 -27.99 6.66
C ALA A 890 2.67 -27.77 6.92
N LEU A 891 2.28 -26.78 7.73
CA LEU A 891 0.87 -26.45 7.97
C LEU A 891 0.16 -25.94 6.71
N ASN A 892 0.85 -25.13 5.89
CA ASN A 892 0.33 -24.68 4.60
C ASN A 892 0.19 -25.84 3.61
N GLN A 893 1.09 -26.82 3.63
CA GLN A 893 0.95 -28.05 2.85
C GLN A 893 -0.28 -28.88 3.28
N ILE A 894 -0.55 -29.01 4.58
CA ILE A 894 -1.78 -29.65 5.08
C ILE A 894 -3.01 -28.90 4.57
N SER A 895 -2.98 -27.57 4.55
CA SER A 895 -4.07 -26.75 4.03
C SER A 895 -4.30 -27.01 2.53
N LEU A 896 -3.24 -27.10 1.73
CA LEU A 896 -3.33 -27.44 0.30
C LEU A 896 -3.93 -28.84 0.07
N LEU A 897 -3.45 -29.85 0.81
CA LEU A 897 -3.97 -31.21 0.73
C LEU A 897 -5.45 -31.30 1.13
N TRP A 898 -5.85 -30.50 2.12
CA TRP A 898 -7.24 -30.42 2.57
C TRP A 898 -8.15 -29.73 1.54
N ARG A 899 -7.65 -28.68 0.85
CA ARG A 899 -8.38 -27.91 -0.18
C ARG A 899 -8.63 -28.68 -1.49
N LYS A 900 -7.99 -29.83 -1.72
CA LYS A 900 -8.07 -30.62 -2.98
C LYS A 900 -7.79 -29.80 -4.27
N GLY A 901 -7.03 -28.71 -4.17
CA GLY A 901 -6.66 -27.87 -5.33
C GLY A 901 -7.68 -26.80 -5.76
N GLU A 902 -8.68 -26.47 -4.94
CA GLU A 902 -9.55 -25.31 -5.18
C GLU A 902 -9.14 -24.11 -4.30
N ASP A 903 -9.13 -22.89 -4.87
CA ASP A 903 -8.81 -21.65 -4.15
C ASP A 903 -9.75 -21.40 -2.97
N GLU A 904 -9.20 -20.85 -1.88
CA GLU A 904 -9.99 -20.45 -0.72
C GLU A 904 -10.90 -19.27 -1.09
N ARG A 905 -12.20 -19.49 -0.95
CA ARG A 905 -13.25 -18.72 -1.62
C ARG A 905 -13.43 -17.36 -0.93
N GLY A 906 -13.51 -16.31 -1.73
CA GLY A 906 -13.21 -14.91 -1.38
C GLY A 906 -14.04 -14.20 -0.29
N TYR A 907 -14.91 -14.88 0.46
CA TYR A 907 -15.69 -14.26 1.55
C TYR A 907 -16.08 -15.27 2.66
N THR A 908 -15.30 -16.33 2.88
CA THR A 908 -15.49 -17.21 4.05
C THR A 908 -15.22 -16.44 5.36
N MET A 909 -15.85 -16.81 6.47
CA MET A 909 -15.51 -16.29 7.81
C MET A 909 -14.17 -16.85 8.34
N SER A 910 -13.13 -16.76 7.53
CA SER A 910 -11.72 -17.03 7.82
C SER A 910 -10.91 -15.78 7.49
N MET A 911 -9.71 -15.66 8.02
CA MET A 911 -8.68 -14.77 7.49
C MET A 911 -8.21 -15.42 6.18
N SER A 912 -8.43 -14.77 5.05
CA SER A 912 -8.08 -15.26 3.69
C SER A 912 -6.56 -15.26 3.44
N SER A 913 -5.79 -15.73 4.42
CA SER A 913 -4.33 -15.72 4.45
C SER A 913 -3.84 -17.05 5.00
N ASP A 914 -2.85 -17.63 4.32
CA ASP A 914 -2.14 -18.80 4.81
C ASP A 914 -1.42 -18.50 6.14
N VAL A 915 -0.93 -19.56 6.80
CA VAL A 915 -0.10 -19.40 7.99
C VAL A 915 1.18 -18.68 7.57
N SER A 916 1.56 -17.61 8.25
CA SER A 916 2.66 -16.74 7.78
C SER A 916 3.74 -16.49 8.82
N ALA A 917 3.58 -16.95 10.06
CA ALA A 917 4.42 -16.59 11.22
C ALA A 917 4.58 -15.07 11.42
N VAL A 918 3.70 -14.27 10.80
CA VAL A 918 3.69 -12.81 10.87
C VAL A 918 2.29 -12.37 11.30
N GLY A 919 2.23 -11.62 12.39
CA GLY A 919 0.98 -11.10 12.96
C GLY A 919 0.93 -11.30 14.47
N SER A 920 0.83 -10.19 15.21
CA SER A 920 0.76 -10.21 16.68
C SER A 920 -0.54 -10.89 17.15
N ASN A 921 -0.42 -11.80 18.13
CA ASN A 921 -1.52 -12.29 18.96
C ASN A 921 -2.42 -13.42 18.37
N ARG A 922 -2.03 -14.09 17.29
CA ARG A 922 -2.70 -15.32 16.79
C ARG A 922 -2.14 -16.57 17.45
N LEU A 923 -2.98 -17.60 17.63
CA LEU A 923 -2.57 -18.88 18.21
C LEU A 923 -2.68 -20.02 17.19
N LEU A 924 -1.74 -20.95 17.27
CA LEU A 924 -1.74 -22.21 16.54
C LEU A 924 -1.84 -23.36 17.54
N ALA A 925 -2.87 -24.18 17.39
CA ALA A 925 -2.98 -25.45 18.09
C ALA A 925 -2.61 -26.57 17.12
N VAL A 926 -1.48 -27.24 17.35
CA VAL A 926 -0.93 -28.26 16.43
C VAL A 926 -1.01 -29.62 17.09
N ALA A 927 -1.45 -30.63 16.33
CA ALA A 927 -1.35 -32.02 16.73
C ALA A 927 -0.21 -32.69 15.95
N TRP A 928 0.82 -33.10 16.68
CA TRP A 928 2.00 -33.78 16.15
C TRP A 928 1.79 -35.29 16.20
N GLN A 929 1.85 -35.95 15.06
CA GLN A 929 1.89 -37.41 14.98
C GLN A 929 3.29 -37.91 15.34
N ILE A 930 3.36 -38.85 16.27
CA ILE A 930 4.61 -39.49 16.69
C ILE A 930 4.81 -40.74 15.84
N ASN A 931 5.83 -40.72 14.99
CA ASN A 931 6.19 -41.85 14.13
C ASN A 931 6.94 -42.92 14.92
N SER A 932 6.98 -44.15 14.39
CA SER A 932 7.62 -45.30 15.04
C SER A 932 9.13 -45.14 15.25
N ASP A 933 9.77 -44.22 14.52
CA ASP A 933 11.18 -43.85 14.63
C ASP A 933 11.43 -42.70 15.63
N GLY A 934 10.37 -42.18 16.26
CA GLY A 934 10.44 -41.05 17.18
C GLY A 934 10.43 -39.67 16.51
N SER A 935 10.32 -39.59 15.18
CA SER A 935 10.13 -38.32 14.48
C SER A 935 8.71 -37.76 14.71
N GLU A 936 8.58 -36.44 14.74
CA GLU A 936 7.29 -35.75 14.89
C GLU A 936 6.93 -35.04 13.59
N GLU A 937 5.72 -35.29 13.08
CA GLU A 937 5.16 -34.59 11.92
C GLU A 937 3.80 -33.97 12.26
N PRO A 938 3.47 -32.77 11.76
CA PRO A 938 2.15 -32.18 12.00
C PRO A 938 1.06 -32.99 11.28
N ALA A 939 0.04 -33.42 12.03
CA ALA A 939 -1.10 -34.19 11.53
C ALA A 939 -2.33 -33.33 11.23
N GLY A 940 -2.46 -32.22 11.95
CA GLY A 940 -3.54 -31.24 11.80
C GLY A 940 -3.33 -30.06 12.74
N PHE A 941 -4.04 -28.97 12.47
CA PHE A 941 -3.95 -27.76 13.25
C PHE A 941 -5.25 -26.96 13.28
N LEU A 942 -5.38 -26.15 14.34
CA LEU A 942 -6.33 -25.06 14.45
C LEU A 942 -5.55 -23.74 14.45
N ARG A 943 -6.08 -22.72 13.77
CA ARG A 943 -5.61 -21.35 13.89
C ARG A 943 -6.69 -20.51 14.54
N LEU A 944 -6.31 -19.74 15.56
CA LEU A 944 -7.23 -18.93 16.36
C LEU A 944 -6.83 -17.47 16.28
N VAL A 945 -7.86 -16.61 16.26
CA VAL A 945 -7.70 -15.15 16.22
C VAL A 945 -8.41 -14.55 17.43
N PRO A 946 -7.76 -13.64 18.17
CA PRO A 946 -8.31 -13.11 19.42
C PRO A 946 -9.43 -12.11 19.17
N THR A 947 -10.46 -12.14 20.02
CA THR A 947 -11.35 -10.99 20.22
C THR A 947 -10.74 -10.09 21.29
N SER A 948 -10.41 -8.86 20.93
CA SER A 948 -9.34 -8.12 21.60
C SER A 948 -9.85 -7.11 22.65
N ALA A 949 -11.13 -6.74 22.61
CA ALA A 949 -11.72 -5.80 23.58
C ALA A 949 -12.29 -6.53 24.82
N VAL A 950 -11.67 -6.34 26.00
CA VAL A 950 -12.28 -6.64 27.30
C VAL A 950 -13.17 -5.46 27.67
N THR A 951 -14.48 -5.67 27.67
CA THR A 951 -15.45 -4.67 28.15
C THR A 951 -16.20 -5.24 29.35
N ASP A 952 -16.81 -4.39 30.18
CA ASP A 952 -17.67 -4.82 31.30
C ASP A 952 -18.84 -5.73 30.84
N ARG A 953 -19.14 -5.75 29.53
CA ARG A 953 -20.20 -6.56 28.93
C ARG A 953 -19.73 -7.94 28.44
N PHE A 954 -18.45 -8.12 28.11
CA PHE A 954 -17.99 -9.35 27.45
C PHE A 954 -16.55 -9.74 27.83
N ALA A 955 -16.39 -11.01 28.21
CA ALA A 955 -15.11 -11.62 28.56
C ALA A 955 -14.25 -11.95 27.31
N PRO A 956 -12.90 -11.99 27.44
CA PRO A 956 -11.98 -12.28 26.34
C PRO A 956 -12.29 -13.61 25.66
N GLY A 957 -12.19 -13.62 24.34
CA GLY A 957 -12.53 -14.77 23.50
C GLY A 957 -11.53 -15.00 22.37
N GLN A 958 -11.64 -16.17 21.75
CA GLN A 958 -10.90 -16.58 20.57
C GLN A 958 -11.91 -17.08 19.53
N THR A 959 -11.64 -16.80 18.26
CA THR A 959 -12.44 -17.31 17.14
C THR A 959 -11.58 -18.25 16.30
N LEU A 960 -12.16 -19.38 15.91
CA LEU A 960 -11.52 -20.33 15.01
C LEU A 960 -11.48 -19.76 13.58
N ASP A 961 -10.26 -19.61 13.05
CA ASP A 961 -9.99 -19.16 11.69
C ASP A 961 -9.84 -20.34 10.73
N LEU A 962 -8.85 -21.20 10.99
CA LEU A 962 -8.58 -22.39 10.19
C LEU A 962 -8.73 -23.66 11.02
N MET A 963 -9.38 -24.66 10.43
CA MET A 963 -9.48 -26.01 10.97
C MET A 963 -9.08 -26.99 9.87
N ARG A 964 -7.87 -27.54 9.97
CA ARG A 964 -7.26 -28.35 8.91
C ARG A 964 -6.64 -29.62 9.48
N ARG A 965 -6.75 -30.72 8.74
CA ARG A 965 -6.10 -32.00 9.07
C ARG A 965 -5.69 -32.72 7.80
N ARG A 966 -4.67 -33.56 7.89
CA ARG A 966 -4.30 -34.41 6.76
C ARG A 966 -5.44 -35.39 6.43
N PRO A 967 -5.63 -35.77 5.15
CA PRO A 967 -6.66 -36.73 4.74
C PRO A 967 -6.51 -38.12 5.38
N ASP A 968 -5.28 -38.53 5.70
CA ASP A 968 -4.92 -39.81 6.33
C ASP A 968 -4.92 -39.75 7.87
N ALA A 969 -5.25 -38.59 8.46
CA ALA A 969 -5.25 -38.41 9.91
C ALA A 969 -6.32 -39.27 10.61
N ALA A 970 -5.98 -39.74 11.81
CA ALA A 970 -6.86 -40.58 12.63
C ALA A 970 -8.23 -39.93 12.90
N ASN A 971 -9.29 -40.76 12.92
CA ASN A 971 -10.63 -40.31 13.28
C ASN A 971 -10.69 -39.87 14.74
N GLY A 972 -11.06 -38.60 14.96
CA GLY A 972 -11.06 -37.95 16.27
C GLY A 972 -10.01 -36.85 16.44
N LEU A 973 -9.13 -36.62 15.45
CA LEU A 973 -8.07 -35.61 15.55
C LEU A 973 -8.62 -34.18 15.73
N THR A 974 -9.72 -33.83 15.06
CA THR A 974 -10.34 -32.52 15.19
C THR A 974 -10.98 -32.34 16.57
N GLU A 975 -11.68 -33.36 17.07
CA GLU A 975 -12.22 -33.38 18.44
C GLU A 975 -11.11 -33.25 19.48
N TYR A 976 -9.97 -33.92 19.26
CA TYR A 976 -8.76 -33.81 20.08
C TYR A 976 -8.20 -32.39 20.11
N LEU A 977 -7.97 -31.79 18.93
CA LEU A 977 -7.50 -30.43 18.79
C LEU A 977 -8.42 -29.42 19.50
N ILE A 978 -9.74 -29.51 19.30
CA ILE A 978 -10.71 -28.59 19.92
C ILE A 978 -10.71 -28.77 21.45
N ALA A 979 -10.78 -30.00 21.95
CA ALA A 979 -10.87 -30.27 23.39
C ALA A 979 -9.63 -29.78 24.16
N HIS A 980 -8.42 -30.08 23.65
CA HIS A 980 -7.17 -29.63 24.26
C HIS A 980 -6.98 -28.10 24.12
N THR A 981 -7.37 -27.53 22.98
CA THR A 981 -7.38 -26.06 22.81
C THR A 981 -8.26 -25.38 23.86
N VAL A 982 -9.47 -25.89 24.12
CA VAL A 982 -10.35 -25.30 25.13
C VAL A 982 -9.74 -25.37 26.55
N GLN A 983 -9.00 -26.44 26.85
CA GLN A 983 -8.30 -26.60 28.14
C GLN A 983 -7.16 -25.58 28.28
N ASP A 984 -6.26 -25.48 27.30
CA ASP A 984 -5.15 -24.52 27.34
C ASP A 984 -5.65 -23.06 27.31
N LEU A 985 -6.71 -22.77 26.54
CA LEU A 985 -7.34 -21.44 26.53
C LEU A 985 -7.92 -21.06 27.90
N ARG A 986 -8.48 -22.03 28.63
CA ARG A 986 -8.97 -21.81 30.00
C ARG A 986 -7.80 -21.45 30.94
N GLU A 987 -6.66 -22.09 30.80
CA GLU A 987 -5.44 -21.76 31.58
C GLU A 987 -4.91 -20.36 31.25
N LEU A 988 -5.04 -19.93 29.99
CA LEU A 988 -4.72 -18.57 29.54
C LEU A 988 -5.78 -17.51 29.92
N GLY A 989 -6.85 -17.90 30.65
CA GLY A 989 -7.90 -16.99 31.10
C GLY A 989 -8.91 -16.58 30.03
N VAL A 990 -8.92 -17.25 28.88
CA VAL A 990 -9.93 -17.04 27.82
C VAL A 990 -11.24 -17.70 28.22
N VAL A 991 -12.36 -17.00 28.00
CA VAL A 991 -13.68 -17.45 28.46
C VAL A 991 -14.49 -18.07 27.34
N ARG A 992 -14.34 -17.61 26.10
CA ARG A 992 -15.18 -18.03 24.96
C ARG A 992 -14.33 -18.48 23.78
N LEU A 993 -14.70 -19.59 23.15
CA LEU A 993 -14.15 -20.05 21.88
C LEU A 993 -15.28 -20.17 20.85
N SER A 994 -15.24 -19.38 19.77
CA SER A 994 -16.13 -19.56 18.62
C SER A 994 -15.58 -20.64 17.69
N LEU A 995 -16.38 -21.68 17.41
CA LEU A 995 -15.96 -22.80 16.58
C LEU A 995 -16.19 -22.57 15.09
N ASN A 996 -17.37 -22.09 14.67
CA ASN A 996 -17.72 -21.73 13.28
C ASN A 996 -19.21 -21.34 13.20
N PHE A 997 -19.59 -20.68 12.09
CA PHE A 997 -20.97 -20.35 11.75
C PHE A 997 -21.72 -21.55 11.13
N ALA A 998 -22.90 -21.88 11.67
CA ALA A 998 -23.79 -22.92 11.14
C ALA A 998 -25.03 -22.27 10.49
N ALA A 999 -25.09 -22.29 9.15
CA ALA A 999 -26.22 -21.75 8.41
C ALA A 999 -27.53 -22.50 8.73
N PHE A 1000 -28.62 -21.76 8.95
CA PHE A 1000 -29.97 -22.28 9.16
C PHE A 1000 -30.15 -23.26 10.34
N GLY A 1001 -29.32 -23.19 11.38
CA GLY A 1001 -29.35 -24.10 12.55
C GLY A 1001 -30.76 -24.37 13.10
N ARG A 1002 -31.45 -23.35 13.62
CA ARG A 1002 -32.82 -23.45 14.18
C ARG A 1002 -33.88 -24.08 13.26
N LEU A 1003 -33.69 -24.07 11.93
CA LEU A 1003 -34.63 -24.70 10.98
C LEU A 1003 -34.46 -26.22 10.88
N LEU A 1004 -33.30 -26.72 11.34
CA LEU A 1004 -32.93 -28.13 11.31
C LEU A 1004 -33.28 -28.86 12.62
N ASP A 1005 -33.71 -28.13 13.65
CA ASP A 1005 -34.21 -28.71 14.91
C ASP A 1005 -35.55 -29.41 14.73
N ASN A 1006 -35.69 -30.54 15.42
CA ASN A 1006 -36.91 -31.33 15.41
C ASN A 1006 -37.96 -30.80 16.39
N ASP A 1007 -37.56 -29.97 17.37
CA ASP A 1007 -38.40 -29.57 18.51
C ASP A 1007 -39.00 -28.15 18.41
N VAL A 1008 -38.75 -27.43 17.30
CA VAL A 1008 -39.26 -26.07 17.09
C VAL A 1008 -40.56 -26.08 16.27
N GLN A 1009 -41.63 -25.42 16.77
CA GLN A 1009 -42.87 -25.24 16.00
C GLN A 1009 -42.63 -24.30 14.80
N LEU A 1010 -42.54 -24.87 13.60
CA LEU A 1010 -42.28 -24.11 12.37
C LEU A 1010 -43.58 -23.52 11.78
N THR A 1011 -43.58 -22.21 11.53
CA THR A 1011 -44.60 -21.52 10.72
C THR A 1011 -44.67 -22.09 9.29
N ARG A 1012 -45.76 -21.82 8.55
CA ARG A 1012 -45.94 -22.33 7.17
C ARG A 1012 -44.77 -21.95 6.24
N GLY A 1013 -44.23 -20.73 6.38
CA GLY A 1013 -43.05 -20.27 5.63
C GLY A 1013 -41.78 -21.01 6.01
N ASN A 1014 -41.54 -21.24 7.32
CA ASN A 1014 -40.35 -21.94 7.80
C ASN A 1014 -40.35 -23.43 7.40
N ARG A 1015 -41.52 -24.05 7.24
CA ARG A 1015 -41.64 -25.41 6.66
C ARG A 1015 -41.23 -25.50 5.20
N PHE A 1016 -41.56 -24.48 4.41
CA PHE A 1016 -41.11 -24.40 3.01
C PHE A 1016 -39.59 -24.19 2.95
N LEU A 1017 -39.06 -23.30 3.78
CA LEU A 1017 -37.62 -23.03 3.86
C LEU A 1017 -36.83 -24.28 4.29
N ARG A 1018 -37.32 -25.06 5.27
CA ARG A 1018 -36.72 -26.35 5.68
C ARG A 1018 -36.63 -27.34 4.53
N LYS A 1019 -37.70 -27.50 3.73
CA LYS A 1019 -37.66 -28.36 2.53
C LYS A 1019 -36.61 -27.91 1.52
N LEU A 1020 -36.39 -26.61 1.40
CA LEU A 1020 -35.40 -26.02 0.50
C LEU A 1020 -33.98 -26.28 1.02
N VAL A 1021 -33.75 -26.16 2.33
CA VAL A 1021 -32.48 -26.55 2.98
C VAL A 1021 -32.22 -28.06 2.82
N ASP A 1022 -33.24 -28.90 2.93
CA ASP A 1022 -33.12 -30.36 2.76
C ASP A 1022 -32.74 -30.76 1.34
N LEU A 1023 -33.27 -30.05 0.33
CA LEU A 1023 -32.90 -30.23 -1.07
C LEU A 1023 -31.42 -29.86 -1.32
N LEU A 1024 -30.90 -28.86 -0.60
CA LEU A 1024 -29.54 -28.34 -0.75
C LEU A 1024 -28.51 -29.10 0.11
N ASN A 1025 -28.96 -29.83 1.14
CA ASN A 1025 -28.11 -30.54 2.09
C ASN A 1025 -27.11 -31.55 1.47
N PRO A 1026 -27.44 -32.34 0.42
CA PRO A 1026 -26.49 -33.24 -0.23
C PRO A 1026 -25.29 -32.52 -0.86
N TYR A 1027 -25.49 -31.26 -1.28
CA TYR A 1027 -24.48 -30.48 -1.98
C TYR A 1027 -23.60 -29.65 -1.03
N TYR A 1028 -24.16 -29.21 0.11
CA TYR A 1028 -23.49 -28.27 1.03
C TYR A 1028 -23.23 -28.79 2.44
N GLN A 1029 -23.64 -30.04 2.76
CA GLN A 1029 -23.38 -30.70 4.05
C GLN A 1029 -23.75 -29.87 5.31
N ILE A 1030 -24.77 -29.00 5.21
CA ILE A 1030 -25.15 -28.04 6.25
C ILE A 1030 -25.47 -28.73 7.58
N ARG A 1031 -26.13 -29.90 7.53
CA ARG A 1031 -26.41 -30.69 8.74
C ARG A 1031 -25.15 -31.27 9.38
N ALA A 1032 -24.19 -31.74 8.59
CA ALA A 1032 -23.00 -32.42 9.12
C ALA A 1032 -22.11 -31.50 9.97
N LEU A 1033 -21.98 -30.23 9.58
CA LEU A 1033 -21.22 -29.23 10.35
C LEU A 1033 -21.92 -28.89 11.67
N ARG A 1034 -23.25 -28.74 11.64
CA ARG A 1034 -24.04 -28.50 12.85
C ARG A 1034 -23.98 -29.69 13.80
N ASP A 1035 -24.23 -30.89 13.29
CA ASP A 1035 -24.17 -32.15 14.06
C ASP A 1035 -22.77 -32.40 14.63
N PHE A 1036 -21.72 -31.91 13.96
CA PHE A 1036 -20.36 -31.95 14.48
C PHE A 1036 -20.18 -30.99 15.67
N ASN A 1037 -20.59 -29.72 15.53
CA ASN A 1037 -20.46 -28.72 16.60
C ASN A 1037 -21.33 -29.05 17.82
N GLU A 1038 -22.53 -29.59 17.61
CA GLU A 1038 -23.47 -29.96 18.68
C GLU A 1038 -22.87 -30.97 19.68
N LYS A 1039 -21.93 -31.82 19.23
CA LYS A 1039 -21.22 -32.78 20.11
C LYS A 1039 -20.46 -32.10 21.25
N PHE A 1040 -20.06 -30.85 21.07
CA PHE A 1040 -19.33 -30.06 22.06
C PHE A 1040 -20.27 -29.23 22.97
N GLN A 1041 -21.59 -29.39 22.82
CA GLN A 1041 -22.63 -28.69 23.59
C GLN A 1041 -22.43 -27.16 23.63
N PRO A 1042 -22.32 -26.49 22.46
CA PRO A 1042 -22.09 -25.05 22.41
C PRO A 1042 -23.34 -24.25 22.83
N THR A 1043 -23.11 -23.00 23.23
CA THR A 1043 -24.16 -21.99 23.25
C THR A 1043 -24.33 -21.44 21.83
N TRP A 1044 -25.55 -21.51 21.31
CA TRP A 1044 -25.88 -21.04 19.96
C TRP A 1044 -26.25 -19.55 19.95
N LEU A 1045 -25.44 -18.73 19.28
CA LEU A 1045 -25.68 -17.30 19.11
C LEU A 1045 -26.34 -17.01 17.75
N PRO A 1046 -27.59 -16.54 17.70
CA PRO A 1046 -28.31 -16.32 16.45
C PRO A 1046 -27.81 -15.11 15.67
N ARG A 1047 -27.66 -15.31 14.35
CA ARG A 1047 -27.32 -14.26 13.39
C ARG A 1047 -28.40 -14.12 12.32
N VAL A 1048 -28.59 -12.88 11.90
CA VAL A 1048 -29.61 -12.47 10.92
C VAL A 1048 -28.98 -11.70 9.77
N LEU A 1049 -29.65 -11.79 8.63
CA LEU A 1049 -29.43 -10.94 7.47
C LEU A 1049 -30.33 -9.71 7.56
N ILE A 1050 -29.75 -8.52 7.55
CA ILE A 1050 -30.48 -7.25 7.56
C ILE A 1050 -30.54 -6.69 6.13
N TYR A 1051 -31.74 -6.37 5.65
CA TYR A 1051 -31.99 -5.88 4.29
C TYR A 1051 -33.11 -4.83 4.25
N ALA A 1052 -33.08 -3.94 3.25
CA ALA A 1052 -33.99 -2.80 3.18
C ALA A 1052 -35.37 -3.16 2.56
N ASP A 1053 -35.39 -3.80 1.39
CA ASP A 1053 -36.62 -4.12 0.65
C ASP A 1053 -36.78 -5.65 0.46
N PRO A 1054 -37.98 -6.24 0.67
CA PRO A 1054 -38.26 -7.65 0.40
C PRO A 1054 -37.85 -8.14 -0.99
N ALA A 1055 -37.94 -7.28 -2.02
CA ALA A 1055 -37.52 -7.61 -3.38
C ALA A 1055 -36.00 -7.81 -3.52
N ASP A 1056 -35.22 -7.36 -2.55
CA ASP A 1056 -33.77 -7.49 -2.55
C ASP A 1056 -33.28 -8.72 -1.79
N LEU A 1057 -34.08 -9.30 -0.90
CA LEU A 1057 -33.70 -10.50 -0.13
C LEU A 1057 -33.16 -11.65 -1.01
N PRO A 1058 -33.79 -12.04 -2.13
CA PRO A 1058 -33.24 -13.09 -3.00
C PRO A 1058 -31.90 -12.70 -3.63
N LYS A 1059 -31.73 -11.41 -3.96
CA LYS A 1059 -30.51 -10.90 -4.60
C LYS A 1059 -29.36 -10.77 -3.61
N VAL A 1060 -29.66 -10.34 -2.38
CA VAL A 1060 -28.70 -10.27 -1.27
C VAL A 1060 -28.29 -11.68 -0.87
N GLY A 1061 -29.24 -12.60 -0.72
CA GLY A 1061 -28.99 -14.01 -0.43
C GLY A 1061 -28.14 -14.70 -1.49
N LEU A 1062 -28.43 -14.49 -2.78
CA LEU A 1062 -27.60 -15.04 -3.87
C LEU A 1062 -26.18 -14.45 -3.87
N ARG A 1063 -26.04 -13.15 -3.60
CA ARG A 1063 -24.73 -12.50 -3.50
C ARG A 1063 -23.93 -12.96 -2.29
N TYR A 1064 -24.59 -13.13 -1.15
CA TYR A 1064 -23.99 -13.71 0.04
C TYR A 1064 -23.51 -15.14 -0.23
N ALA A 1065 -24.36 -15.98 -0.83
CA ALA A 1065 -24.01 -17.34 -1.20
C ALA A 1065 -22.87 -17.40 -2.23
N TRP A 1066 -22.79 -16.43 -3.15
CA TRP A 1066 -21.68 -16.32 -4.09
C TRP A 1066 -20.37 -15.90 -3.42
N LEU A 1067 -20.44 -14.95 -2.48
CA LEU A 1067 -19.32 -14.47 -1.70
C LEU A 1067 -18.77 -15.57 -0.76
N GLU A 1068 -19.63 -16.25 -0.01
CA GLU A 1068 -19.28 -17.41 0.82
C GLU A 1068 -18.83 -18.64 0.00
N GLY A 1069 -18.83 -18.53 -1.33
CA GLY A 1069 -18.40 -19.61 -2.21
C GLY A 1069 -19.34 -20.82 -2.20
N ILE A 1070 -20.56 -20.66 -1.71
CA ILE A 1070 -21.61 -21.68 -1.68
C ILE A 1070 -22.11 -21.91 -3.12
N VAL A 1071 -22.27 -20.88 -3.95
CA VAL A 1071 -22.82 -21.03 -5.30
C VAL A 1071 -21.78 -20.73 -6.39
N SER A 1072 -21.30 -21.75 -7.09
CA SER A 1072 -20.50 -21.63 -8.32
C SER A 1072 -21.39 -21.80 -9.56
N ILE A 1073 -21.96 -20.70 -10.08
CA ILE A 1073 -22.71 -20.75 -11.35
C ILE A 1073 -21.70 -20.76 -12.50
N PRO A 1074 -21.64 -21.82 -13.34
CA PRO A 1074 -20.72 -21.86 -14.46
C PRO A 1074 -21.07 -20.77 -15.49
N ILE A 1075 -20.03 -20.17 -16.06
CA ILE A 1075 -20.03 -19.34 -17.28
C ILE A 1075 -20.70 -17.96 -17.14
N ILE A 1076 -21.85 -17.83 -16.48
CA ILE A 1076 -22.55 -16.54 -16.30
C ILE A 1076 -21.95 -15.73 -15.14
N GLY A 1077 -21.39 -16.40 -14.12
CA GLY A 1077 -20.77 -15.76 -12.96
C GLY A 1077 -19.66 -14.78 -13.32
N ARG A 1078 -18.69 -15.19 -14.15
CA ARG A 1078 -17.59 -14.33 -14.66
C ARG A 1078 -18.06 -13.19 -15.56
N LEU A 1079 -19.21 -13.37 -16.21
CA LEU A 1079 -19.82 -12.36 -17.08
C LEU A 1079 -20.58 -11.31 -16.26
N LEU A 1080 -21.18 -11.67 -15.13
CA LEU A 1080 -21.91 -10.75 -14.24
C LEU A 1080 -21.02 -10.10 -13.16
N SER A 1081 -20.04 -10.84 -12.62
CA SER A 1081 -19.03 -10.28 -11.74
C SER A 1081 -18.08 -9.43 -12.56
N GLY A 1082 -17.86 -8.16 -12.15
CA GLY A 1082 -16.60 -7.45 -12.46
C GLY A 1082 -15.41 -8.40 -12.54
N PRO A 1083 -14.34 -8.14 -13.32
CA PRO A 1083 -13.07 -8.64 -12.85
C PRO A 1083 -12.87 -7.97 -11.49
N THR A 1084 -13.16 -8.72 -10.42
CA THR A 1084 -12.31 -8.68 -9.25
C THR A 1084 -10.97 -9.12 -9.80
N GLU A 1085 -10.08 -8.17 -10.04
CA GLU A 1085 -8.66 -8.48 -10.13
C GLU A 1085 -8.30 -9.07 -8.77
N VAL A 1086 -8.51 -10.38 -8.64
CA VAL A 1086 -7.66 -11.18 -7.78
C VAL A 1086 -6.28 -10.97 -8.37
N VAL A 1087 -5.36 -10.54 -7.52
CA VAL A 1087 -3.93 -10.55 -7.78
C VAL A 1087 -3.58 -12.02 -8.03
N GLU A 1088 -3.77 -12.48 -9.27
CA GLU A 1088 -3.04 -13.64 -9.78
C GLU A 1088 -1.60 -13.14 -9.89
N GLY A 1089 -0.80 -13.46 -8.87
CA GLY A 1089 0.64 -13.49 -9.03
C GLY A 1089 0.91 -14.45 -10.19
N GLU A 1090 1.31 -13.90 -11.33
CA GLU A 1090 1.73 -14.72 -12.46
C GLU A 1090 2.96 -15.50 -12.01
N ALA A 1091 2.75 -16.80 -11.84
CA ALA A 1091 3.79 -17.79 -11.97
C ALA A 1091 4.34 -17.72 -13.41
N THR A 1092 5.47 -17.05 -13.56
CA THR A 1092 6.51 -17.35 -14.55
C THR A 1092 7.86 -17.06 -13.93
#